data_AF-A0AAU6DTG8-F1
#
_entry.id   AF-A0AAU6DTG8-F1
#
_cell.length_a   1.000
_cell.length_b   1.000
_cell.length_c   1.000
_cell.angle_alpha   90.00
_cell.angle_beta   90.00
_cell.angle_gamma   90.00
#
_symmetry.space_group_name_H-M   'P 1'
#
loop_
_entity.id
_entity.type
_entity.pdbx_description
1 polymer ?
#
loop_
_entity_poly.entity_id
_entity_poly.type
_entity_poly.pdbx_seq_one_letter_code
_entity_poly.pdbx_strand_id
1 'polypeptide(L)'
;MTEAAPATTAHEGILRRQSLRESAARTYARSLPIVPVRARGLTIEGADGRRYLDCLSGSGTLALGHNHPVVLEAIKKVIDSGAPLHVPDLATPVKDAFTTELFETLPRSFADQARVQFCGPAGTDAVEAALALVRTATGRSGILAFAGACHGMTAGALTVSGGAPDVQVTRLPYPQDYRCPFGIGGARGSELAGNWTANLLDDPRSGVVPPAGMILEPVQSEGGVIPGPDSWMRRMRKITGDRSIPLIADEVQTGVGRTGAFWAVEHSGIVPDVMVMSKAIGGSLPLAVIVYRSELDCGEPGTHAGTFRGNQLAMAAGAATLAHVRENRLAERAADLGARMIGRLRGLAADHPVIGDVRGRGLMIGLELVDPEAAEAAEAASTEAARTTAAADARGPGAGVPAPDGPSPADPVLAAAVQRACLARGLIVELGGRHASVVRLLPPLTLTDEQAEAVLDRLVDALSAAERAVHGRLDTCPRTEPPPPLPPGRARKHSVNPTPDPDAPETGDSAVPSSRTAGPLPANPFRADSLTVGPVSAGSLSAGPETVPRQMQAGRTPDGHLASGLFEDPIDASDSNTAAEAAAVENLLRCWVRETNLSAPTGPTLRIPLNASGIALLVPVLYWSATGWHRFGKPVLEGGSIGAPRADAVTIAALLGREAGQSDSTEMVGRVADSVQRTAAFITERRLSPEPSSEADPFLTAEQSLLLGHPLHPTPKSREGLSDAELRLYSPELHGSFALHWMAVDRSVLAQDSAWTEGGRTLPADQLTVRLAGALQHPDNTALLPLHPWQARDLAHRPAVASLLDAGLLHDLGPYGERWYPTSSVRTVHRPGVEAMLKLSLGVRITNSRRENLRKELHRGVEVHRVLRSGLGGALQAAHPGFDIVRDPAWLAVNTPDGEPLPGFDVVLRHNPFSTTDDAVCVAGLTAIRPRPGGCAMRSRLADIVTALAARTGRSTGAVATEWFLRYLDHVVRPVLWLDGTAGIALEAHQQNTIVILGPGGWPVGGRYRDNQGYYFRESHRSALEKRLPGIGAVSDTFVADDVTDERFAYYLAINNVFGLIGAFGAQRLADEQLLIAAFRQFLTRATALGSPLPAQLLDTPVLRTKANLLTRLHGLDELVGPVDTQSVYVRLTNPLHPTGA
;
A
#
# COMPACT_ATOMS: atom_id res chain seq x y z
N MET A 1 30.86 11.32 -37.71
CA MET A 1 31.37 11.06 -36.35
C MET A 1 30.52 11.87 -35.39
N THR A 2 29.48 11.25 -34.86
CA THR A 2 28.60 11.83 -33.84
C THR A 2 29.31 11.73 -32.50
N GLU A 3 29.52 12.86 -31.82
CA GLU A 3 30.06 12.90 -30.46
C GLU A 3 29.18 12.04 -29.54
N ALA A 4 29.81 11.06 -28.90
CA ALA A 4 29.17 10.24 -27.88
C ALA A 4 28.81 11.13 -26.69
N ALA A 5 27.57 11.07 -26.23
CA ALA A 5 27.14 11.70 -24.99
C ALA A 5 28.09 11.30 -23.84
N PRO A 6 28.42 12.21 -22.90
CA PRO A 6 29.36 11.93 -21.83
C PRO A 6 28.91 10.71 -21.01
N ALA A 7 29.81 9.79 -20.69
CA ALA A 7 29.53 8.47 -20.12
C ALA A 7 28.53 8.48 -18.93
N THR A 8 28.60 9.51 -18.09
CA THR A 8 27.68 9.75 -16.96
C THR A 8 26.21 9.92 -17.40
N THR A 9 25.94 10.65 -18.49
CA THR A 9 24.57 10.82 -19.02
C THR A 9 24.00 9.53 -19.62
N ALA A 10 24.84 8.65 -20.16
CA ALA A 10 24.42 7.35 -20.66
C ALA A 10 24.06 6.38 -19.52
N HIS A 11 24.85 6.37 -18.44
CA HIS A 11 24.61 5.59 -17.23
C HIS A 11 23.24 5.95 -16.59
N GLU A 12 23.02 7.24 -16.31
CA GLU A 12 21.76 7.71 -15.71
C GLU A 12 20.56 7.48 -16.64
N GLY A 13 20.74 7.67 -17.95
CA GLY A 13 19.70 7.42 -18.94
C GLY A 13 19.25 5.95 -19.01
N ILE A 14 20.17 5.00 -18.87
CA ILE A 14 19.85 3.56 -18.87
C ILE A 14 19.08 3.19 -17.60
N LEU A 15 19.57 3.57 -16.42
CA LEU A 15 18.90 3.27 -15.14
C LEU A 15 17.52 3.92 -15.06
N ARG A 16 17.37 5.15 -15.58
CA ARG A 16 16.07 5.82 -15.66
C ARG A 16 15.09 5.05 -16.55
N ARG A 17 15.50 4.64 -17.76
CA ARG A 17 14.64 3.83 -18.64
C ARG A 17 14.29 2.48 -18.02
N GLN A 18 15.24 1.85 -17.33
CA GLN A 18 14.99 0.62 -16.59
C GLN A 18 13.92 0.82 -15.52
N SER A 19 14.02 1.92 -14.75
CA SER A 19 13.04 2.30 -13.73
C SER A 19 11.63 2.51 -14.29
N LEU A 20 11.53 3.09 -15.49
CA LEU A 20 10.25 3.38 -16.14
C LEU A 20 9.58 2.16 -16.78
N ARG A 21 10.36 1.17 -17.25
CA ARG A 21 9.86 0.07 -18.09
C ARG A 21 9.77 -1.26 -17.37
N GLU A 22 10.66 -1.51 -16.42
CA GLU A 22 10.75 -2.81 -15.75
C GLU A 22 10.03 -2.79 -14.40
N SER A 23 9.36 -3.90 -14.10
CA SER A 23 8.56 -4.11 -12.88
C SER A 23 9.28 -3.71 -11.59
N ALA A 24 8.50 -3.31 -10.58
CA ALA A 24 8.99 -3.08 -9.22
C ALA A 24 9.58 -4.36 -8.57
N ALA A 25 9.30 -5.54 -9.12
CA ALA A 25 9.80 -6.84 -8.66
C ALA A 25 11.33 -7.02 -8.76
N ARG A 26 12.06 -6.08 -9.38
CA ARG A 26 13.53 -6.14 -9.49
C ARG A 26 14.20 -5.96 -8.12
N THR A 27 15.07 -6.89 -7.75
CA THR A 27 15.83 -6.81 -6.48
C THR A 27 17.19 -6.13 -6.70
N TYR A 28 18.09 -6.75 -7.47
CA TYR A 28 19.49 -6.33 -7.59
C TYR A 28 19.67 -4.92 -8.17
N ALA A 29 18.92 -4.55 -9.21
CA ALA A 29 19.04 -3.23 -9.84
C ALA A 29 18.68 -2.07 -8.91
N ARG A 30 17.97 -2.35 -7.79
CA ARG A 30 17.59 -1.34 -6.80
C ARG A 30 18.67 -1.13 -5.75
N SER A 31 19.33 -2.21 -5.31
CA SER A 31 20.42 -2.15 -4.32
C SER A 31 21.78 -1.86 -4.96
N LEU A 32 21.95 -2.22 -6.23
CA LEU A 32 23.17 -2.09 -7.01
C LEU A 32 22.86 -1.35 -8.32
N PRO A 33 22.68 -0.01 -8.30
CA PRO A 33 22.37 0.79 -9.50
C PRO A 33 23.61 0.98 -10.37
N ILE A 34 24.16 -0.12 -10.88
CA ILE A 34 25.29 -0.15 -11.81
C ILE A 34 24.80 -0.46 -13.21
N VAL A 35 25.48 0.07 -14.21
CA VAL A 35 25.25 -0.29 -15.63
C VAL A 35 26.53 -0.93 -16.15
N PRO A 36 26.68 -2.26 -16.07
CA PRO A 36 27.86 -2.96 -16.58
C PRO A 36 28.00 -2.78 -18.10
N VAL A 37 29.19 -2.39 -18.56
CA VAL A 37 29.49 -2.26 -20.01
C VAL A 37 30.54 -3.25 -20.48
N ARG A 38 31.48 -3.64 -19.61
CA ARG A 38 32.45 -4.71 -19.85
C ARG A 38 32.71 -5.46 -18.55
N ALA A 39 33.10 -6.72 -18.64
CA ALA A 39 33.52 -7.49 -17.48
C ALA A 39 34.52 -8.56 -17.87
N ARG A 40 35.46 -8.89 -16.97
CA ARG A 40 36.42 -10.00 -17.14
C ARG A 40 36.90 -10.49 -15.77
N GLY A 41 36.83 -11.79 -15.54
CA GLY A 41 37.16 -12.40 -14.24
C GLY A 41 36.29 -11.81 -13.14
N LEU A 42 36.93 -11.29 -12.08
CA LEU A 42 36.25 -10.60 -10.96
C LEU A 42 35.81 -9.17 -11.30
N THR A 43 36.31 -8.56 -12.37
CA THR A 43 36.17 -7.11 -12.59
C THR A 43 35.02 -6.77 -13.54
N ILE A 44 34.22 -5.78 -13.16
CA ILE A 44 33.20 -5.12 -13.98
C ILE A 44 33.61 -3.66 -14.23
N GLU A 45 33.50 -3.20 -15.46
CA GLU A 45 33.57 -1.79 -15.85
C GLU A 45 32.13 -1.27 -16.05
N GLY A 46 31.78 -0.21 -15.34
CA GLY A 46 30.47 0.45 -15.43
C GLY A 46 30.42 1.55 -16.48
N ALA A 47 29.21 1.89 -16.94
CA ALA A 47 28.97 3.04 -17.82
C ALA A 47 29.32 4.38 -17.16
N ASP A 48 29.46 4.40 -15.83
CA ASP A 48 29.95 5.54 -15.05
C ASP A 48 31.48 5.69 -15.06
N GLY A 49 32.19 4.82 -15.79
CA GLY A 49 33.65 4.80 -15.89
C GLY A 49 34.36 4.16 -14.69
N ARG A 50 33.63 3.65 -13.70
CA ARG A 50 34.21 3.00 -12.52
C ARG A 50 34.47 1.52 -12.76
N ARG A 51 35.43 0.99 -12.01
CA ARG A 51 35.73 -0.45 -11.97
C ARG A 51 35.30 -1.05 -10.63
N TYR A 52 34.60 -2.16 -10.71
CA TYR A 52 34.04 -2.88 -9.58
C TYR A 52 34.64 -4.28 -9.48
N LEU A 53 34.93 -4.74 -8.27
CA LEU A 53 35.19 -6.13 -7.96
C LEU A 53 33.86 -6.81 -7.59
N ASP A 54 33.52 -7.87 -8.30
CA ASP A 54 32.22 -8.52 -8.21
C ASP A 54 32.22 -9.73 -7.27
N CYS A 55 31.96 -9.50 -5.99
CA CYS A 55 31.77 -10.56 -5.00
C CYS A 55 30.30 -11.03 -4.88
N LEU A 56 29.39 -10.54 -5.74
CA LEU A 56 28.08 -11.15 -5.97
C LEU A 56 28.20 -12.31 -6.98
N SER A 57 28.97 -12.08 -8.05
CA SER A 57 29.30 -12.96 -9.19
C SER A 57 28.15 -13.89 -9.63
N GLY A 58 27.01 -13.23 -9.93
CA GLY A 58 25.80 -13.85 -10.48
C GLY A 58 25.08 -14.76 -9.49
N SER A 59 25.16 -14.47 -8.18
CA SER A 59 24.60 -15.29 -7.09
C SER A 59 25.03 -16.75 -7.20
N GLY A 60 26.32 -16.97 -7.49
CA GLY A 60 26.93 -18.30 -7.66
C GLY A 60 27.02 -18.82 -9.10
N THR A 61 26.40 -18.13 -10.07
CA THR A 61 26.38 -18.56 -11.50
C THR A 61 27.73 -18.47 -12.19
N LEU A 62 28.59 -17.53 -11.79
CA LEU A 62 29.86 -17.26 -12.46
C LEU A 62 31.02 -17.92 -11.71
N ALA A 63 31.16 -19.25 -11.80
CA ALA A 63 32.22 -19.99 -11.11
C ALA A 63 33.64 -19.55 -11.51
N LEU A 64 33.87 -19.27 -12.79
CA LEU A 64 35.17 -18.80 -13.32
C LEU A 64 35.23 -17.27 -13.52
N GLY A 65 34.19 -16.55 -13.07
CA GLY A 65 34.04 -15.12 -13.28
C GLY A 65 33.56 -14.75 -14.69
N HIS A 66 33.50 -13.45 -14.96
CA HIS A 66 32.99 -12.91 -16.21
C HIS A 66 33.88 -13.24 -17.41
N ASN A 67 33.28 -13.68 -18.52
CA ASN A 67 33.96 -13.82 -19.82
C ASN A 67 35.27 -14.63 -19.76
N HIS A 68 35.31 -15.71 -18.98
CA HIS A 68 36.49 -16.56 -18.86
C HIS A 68 36.84 -17.20 -20.22
N PRO A 69 38.12 -17.19 -20.66
CA PRO A 69 38.50 -17.69 -21.99
C PRO A 69 38.03 -19.12 -22.27
N VAL A 70 38.13 -20.03 -21.30
CA VAL A 70 37.68 -21.42 -21.44
C VAL A 70 36.19 -21.52 -21.81
N VAL A 71 35.35 -20.69 -21.20
CA VAL A 71 33.90 -20.64 -21.48
C VAL A 71 33.64 -20.05 -22.87
N LEU A 72 34.29 -18.93 -23.19
CA LEU A 72 34.11 -18.26 -24.48
C LEU A 72 34.54 -19.13 -25.66
N GLU A 73 35.68 -19.82 -25.54
CA GLU A 73 36.16 -20.72 -26.59
C GLU A 73 35.24 -21.94 -26.75
N ALA A 74 34.69 -22.48 -25.66
CA ALA A 74 33.68 -23.55 -25.74
C ALA A 74 32.41 -23.11 -26.48
N ILE A 75 31.91 -21.90 -26.20
CA ILE A 75 30.74 -21.31 -26.87
C ILE A 75 31.03 -21.09 -28.35
N LYS A 76 32.16 -20.45 -28.70
CA LYS A 76 32.55 -20.20 -30.09
C LYS A 76 32.67 -21.51 -30.87
N LYS A 77 33.30 -22.53 -30.31
CA LYS A 77 33.44 -23.84 -30.95
C LYS A 77 32.10 -24.45 -31.34
N VAL A 78 31.06 -24.32 -30.51
CA VAL A 78 29.71 -24.78 -30.86
C VAL A 78 29.13 -23.97 -32.02
N ILE A 79 29.24 -22.63 -31.96
CA ILE A 79 28.74 -21.74 -33.02
C ILE A 79 29.43 -22.06 -34.35
N ASP A 80 30.76 -22.16 -34.36
CA ASP A 80 31.58 -22.41 -35.55
C ASP A 80 31.35 -23.81 -36.14
N SER A 81 30.93 -24.78 -35.32
CA SER A 81 30.65 -26.15 -35.78
C SER A 81 29.35 -26.31 -36.56
N GLY A 82 28.44 -25.33 -36.49
CA GLY A 82 27.10 -25.43 -37.07
C GLY A 82 26.16 -26.39 -36.33
N ALA A 83 26.53 -26.86 -35.14
CA ALA A 83 25.64 -27.65 -34.28
C ALA A 83 24.37 -26.84 -33.93
N PRO A 84 23.20 -27.49 -33.77
CA PRO A 84 21.99 -26.78 -33.38
C PRO A 84 22.20 -26.11 -32.02
N LEU A 85 21.81 -24.85 -31.86
CA LEU A 85 21.98 -24.14 -30.58
C LEU A 85 20.91 -24.55 -29.55
N HIS A 86 19.75 -24.95 -30.05
CA HIS A 86 18.62 -25.42 -29.27
C HIS A 86 18.07 -26.70 -29.88
N VAL A 87 17.93 -27.71 -29.04
CA VAL A 87 17.10 -28.88 -29.32
C VAL A 87 16.28 -29.19 -28.05
N PRO A 88 15.10 -29.83 -28.16
CA PRO A 88 14.40 -30.38 -27.00
C PRO A 88 15.18 -31.54 -26.36
N ASP A 89 14.51 -32.56 -25.82
CA ASP A 89 15.15 -33.69 -25.14
C ASP A 89 15.97 -34.64 -26.04
N LEU A 90 16.29 -34.24 -27.28
CA LEU A 90 17.09 -35.01 -28.23
C LEU A 90 18.53 -35.20 -27.74
N ALA A 91 19.14 -36.29 -28.19
CA ALA A 91 20.57 -36.55 -28.00
C ALA A 91 21.40 -35.73 -29.00
N THR A 92 22.53 -35.21 -28.53
CA THR A 92 23.54 -34.52 -29.35
C THR A 92 24.92 -34.83 -28.79
N PRO A 93 26.00 -34.72 -29.60
CA PRO A 93 27.36 -34.88 -29.09
C PRO A 93 27.71 -33.90 -27.95
N VAL A 94 27.16 -32.68 -27.98
CA VAL A 94 27.40 -31.66 -26.95
C VAL A 94 26.69 -32.02 -25.63
N LYS A 95 25.45 -32.51 -25.70
CA LYS A 95 24.70 -32.99 -24.53
C LYS A 95 25.38 -34.21 -23.91
N ASP A 96 25.83 -35.15 -24.74
CA ASP A 96 26.53 -36.36 -24.30
C ASP A 96 27.86 -36.03 -23.60
N ALA A 97 28.66 -35.11 -24.17
CA ALA A 97 29.89 -34.65 -23.54
C ALA A 97 29.63 -33.95 -22.19
N PHE A 98 28.59 -33.12 -22.10
CA PHE A 98 28.20 -32.48 -20.84
C PHE A 98 27.76 -33.51 -19.80
N THR A 99 26.91 -34.46 -20.17
CA THR A 99 26.47 -35.53 -19.26
C THR A 99 27.66 -36.36 -18.79
N THR A 100 28.59 -36.69 -19.67
CA THR A 100 29.82 -37.42 -19.32
C THR A 100 30.64 -36.66 -18.29
N GLU A 101 30.98 -35.39 -18.56
CA GLU A 101 31.77 -34.59 -17.62
C GLU A 101 31.03 -34.37 -16.29
N LEU A 102 29.71 -34.15 -16.32
CA LEU A 102 28.91 -34.04 -15.09
C LEU A 102 29.05 -35.30 -14.24
N PHE A 103 28.89 -36.48 -14.82
CA PHE A 103 28.99 -37.75 -14.10
C PHE A 103 30.41 -38.04 -13.59
N GLU A 104 31.45 -37.60 -14.30
CA GLU A 104 32.84 -37.70 -13.82
C GLU A 104 33.09 -36.92 -12.53
N THR A 105 32.32 -35.85 -12.30
CA THR A 105 32.46 -35.01 -11.11
C THR A 105 31.63 -35.48 -9.92
N LEU A 106 30.65 -36.36 -10.10
CA LEU A 106 29.78 -36.83 -9.03
C LEU A 106 30.51 -37.85 -8.13
N PRO A 107 30.05 -38.04 -6.87
CA PRO A 107 30.51 -39.15 -6.05
C PRO A 107 30.31 -40.48 -6.79
N ARG A 108 31.37 -41.29 -6.94
CA ARG A 108 31.33 -42.51 -7.79
C ARG A 108 30.18 -43.45 -7.45
N SER A 109 29.95 -43.70 -6.17
CA SER A 109 28.86 -44.56 -5.68
C SER A 109 27.46 -44.03 -6.01
N PHE A 110 27.33 -42.74 -6.31
CA PHE A 110 26.10 -42.14 -6.82
C PHE A 110 26.04 -42.24 -8.34
N ALA A 111 27.12 -41.84 -9.02
CA ALA A 111 27.23 -41.81 -10.48
C ALA A 111 26.91 -43.16 -11.14
N ASP A 112 27.42 -44.26 -10.55
CA ASP A 112 27.26 -45.63 -11.08
C ASP A 112 25.78 -46.08 -11.15
N GLN A 113 24.90 -45.46 -10.36
CA GLN A 113 23.49 -45.82 -10.24
C GLN A 113 22.56 -44.63 -10.50
N ALA A 114 23.07 -43.56 -11.12
CA ALA A 114 22.31 -42.34 -11.32
C ALA A 114 21.62 -42.27 -12.69
N ARG A 115 20.59 -41.44 -12.73
CA ARG A 115 19.94 -40.92 -13.94
C ARG A 115 19.96 -39.40 -13.87
N VAL A 116 19.99 -38.76 -15.03
CA VAL A 116 19.93 -37.31 -15.14
C VAL A 116 18.66 -36.89 -15.87
N GLN A 117 17.97 -35.92 -15.31
CA GLN A 117 16.87 -35.24 -15.96
C GLN A 117 17.25 -33.78 -16.18
N PHE A 118 17.10 -33.33 -17.42
CA PHE A 118 17.24 -31.92 -17.78
C PHE A 118 15.93 -31.18 -17.47
N CYS A 119 16.04 -30.02 -16.81
CA CYS A 119 14.92 -29.25 -16.31
C CYS A 119 14.77 -27.93 -17.08
N GLY A 120 13.77 -27.12 -16.70
CA GLY A 120 13.74 -25.72 -17.13
C GLY A 120 15.04 -24.98 -16.77
N PRO A 121 15.31 -23.80 -17.37
CA PRO A 121 16.63 -23.17 -17.30
C PRO A 121 17.02 -22.65 -15.90
N ALA A 122 16.11 -22.68 -14.91
CA ALA A 122 16.36 -22.17 -13.57
C ALA A 122 16.34 -23.27 -12.50
N GLY A 123 17.08 -23.06 -11.40
CA GLY A 123 17.12 -23.99 -10.26
C GLY A 123 15.74 -24.26 -9.64
N THR A 124 14.83 -23.28 -9.67
CA THR A 124 13.44 -23.44 -9.22
C THR A 124 12.72 -24.54 -10.02
N ASP A 125 12.96 -24.66 -11.32
CA ASP A 125 12.37 -25.72 -12.17
C ASP A 125 12.93 -27.10 -11.81
N ALA A 126 14.22 -27.16 -11.43
CA ALA A 126 14.86 -28.39 -10.99
C ALA A 126 14.35 -28.82 -9.60
N VAL A 127 14.04 -27.87 -8.72
CA VAL A 127 13.37 -28.18 -7.44
C VAL A 127 11.96 -28.72 -7.68
N GLU A 128 11.16 -28.10 -8.56
CA GLU A 128 9.83 -28.65 -8.93
C GLU A 128 9.95 -30.09 -9.46
N ALA A 129 10.92 -30.34 -10.35
CA ALA A 129 11.17 -31.67 -10.88
C ALA A 129 11.57 -32.67 -9.78
N ALA A 130 12.44 -32.28 -8.84
CA ALA A 130 12.84 -33.13 -7.73
C ALA A 130 11.66 -33.45 -6.79
N LEU A 131 10.82 -32.46 -6.47
CA LEU A 131 9.63 -32.66 -5.65
C LEU A 131 8.62 -33.58 -6.32
N ALA A 132 8.39 -33.40 -7.64
CA ALA A 132 7.52 -34.27 -8.42
C ALA A 132 8.07 -35.71 -8.49
N LEU A 133 9.38 -35.88 -8.71
CA LEU A 133 10.05 -37.16 -8.77
C LEU A 133 9.85 -37.96 -7.47
N VAL A 134 10.18 -37.36 -6.32
CA VAL A 134 10.11 -38.10 -5.05
C VAL A 134 8.67 -38.40 -4.61
N ARG A 135 7.72 -37.51 -4.91
CA ARG A 135 6.28 -37.77 -4.68
C ARG A 135 5.77 -38.92 -5.52
N THR A 136 6.16 -38.97 -6.78
CA THR A 136 5.78 -40.05 -7.70
C THR A 136 6.40 -41.38 -7.26
N ALA A 137 7.70 -41.39 -6.96
CA ALA A 137 8.43 -42.60 -6.58
C ALA A 137 7.95 -43.20 -5.25
N THR A 138 7.56 -42.36 -4.29
CA THR A 138 7.13 -42.83 -2.97
C THR A 138 5.62 -43.01 -2.85
N GLY A 139 4.83 -42.41 -3.74
CA GLY A 139 3.37 -42.29 -3.60
C GLY A 139 2.91 -41.42 -2.43
N ARG A 140 3.81 -40.62 -1.84
CA ARG A 140 3.55 -39.76 -0.67
C ARG A 140 3.50 -38.29 -1.09
N SER A 141 2.94 -37.43 -0.23
CA SER A 141 2.80 -35.99 -0.50
C SER A 141 3.56 -35.06 0.47
N GLY A 142 3.83 -35.47 1.72
CA GLY A 142 4.51 -34.59 2.68
C GLY A 142 5.97 -34.31 2.30
N ILE A 143 6.48 -33.10 2.51
CA ILE A 143 7.91 -32.78 2.30
C ILE A 143 8.49 -32.24 3.60
N LEU A 144 9.71 -32.66 3.94
CA LEU A 144 10.49 -32.06 5.01
C LEU A 144 11.44 -31.00 4.42
N ALA A 145 11.43 -29.80 4.99
CA ALA A 145 12.34 -28.73 4.61
C ALA A 145 12.81 -27.95 5.85
N PHE A 146 13.87 -27.17 5.71
CA PHE A 146 14.50 -26.50 6.84
C PHE A 146 14.10 -25.01 6.95
N ALA A 147 14.07 -24.50 8.18
CA ALA A 147 13.87 -23.07 8.43
C ALA A 147 15.06 -22.26 7.88
N GLY A 148 14.77 -21.10 7.28
CA GLY A 148 15.78 -20.24 6.65
C GLY A 148 16.25 -20.67 5.25
N ALA A 149 15.72 -21.76 4.69
CA ALA A 149 16.10 -22.25 3.37
C ALA A 149 15.55 -21.39 2.22
N CYS A 150 16.19 -21.41 1.05
CA CYS A 150 15.68 -20.77 -0.17
C CYS A 150 15.93 -21.64 -1.41
N HIS A 151 14.84 -22.20 -1.95
CA HIS A 151 14.89 -23.19 -3.04
C HIS A 151 14.29 -22.69 -4.37
N GLY A 152 13.71 -21.48 -4.40
CA GLY A 152 13.17 -20.89 -5.62
C GLY A 152 11.88 -20.11 -5.42
N MET A 153 11.28 -19.67 -6.53
CA MET A 153 10.15 -18.74 -6.56
C MET A 153 8.90 -19.32 -7.26
N THR A 154 8.97 -20.53 -7.82
CA THR A 154 7.80 -21.28 -8.30
C THR A 154 6.99 -21.82 -7.12
N ALA A 155 5.71 -22.14 -7.31
CA ALA A 155 4.81 -22.46 -6.20
C ALA A 155 5.34 -23.58 -5.28
N GLY A 156 5.83 -24.70 -5.82
CA GLY A 156 6.38 -25.81 -5.03
C GLY A 156 7.76 -25.50 -4.44
N ALA A 157 8.65 -24.85 -5.19
CA ALA A 157 9.95 -24.43 -4.68
C ALA A 157 9.83 -23.38 -3.54
N LEU A 158 8.86 -22.48 -3.67
CA LEU A 158 8.55 -21.46 -2.66
C LEU A 158 7.96 -22.11 -1.41
N THR A 159 7.06 -23.11 -1.54
CA THR A 159 6.47 -23.79 -0.38
C THR A 159 7.49 -24.55 0.46
N VAL A 160 8.62 -24.98 -0.14
CA VAL A 160 9.76 -25.58 0.57
C VAL A 160 10.85 -24.56 0.98
N SER A 161 10.66 -23.25 0.75
CA SER A 161 11.53 -22.16 1.24
C SER A 161 11.06 -21.57 2.59
N GLY A 162 11.98 -21.08 3.44
CA GLY A 162 11.80 -20.88 4.89
C GLY A 162 10.77 -19.85 5.37
N GLY A 163 10.04 -19.17 4.47
CA GLY A 163 9.00 -18.18 4.79
C GLY A 163 7.58 -18.56 4.35
N ALA A 164 7.38 -19.74 3.75
CA ALA A 164 6.06 -20.16 3.29
C ALA A 164 5.19 -20.72 4.44
N PRO A 165 3.93 -20.28 4.60
CA PRO A 165 3.02 -20.72 5.67
C PRO A 165 2.32 -22.07 5.40
N ASP A 166 2.79 -22.86 4.43
CA ASP A 166 2.11 -24.08 3.97
C ASP A 166 2.18 -25.22 5.00
N VAL A 167 1.02 -25.82 5.28
CA VAL A 167 0.85 -26.96 6.19
C VAL A 167 1.31 -28.30 5.61
N GLN A 168 1.53 -28.41 4.29
CA GLN A 168 2.02 -29.63 3.65
C GLN A 168 3.54 -29.83 3.74
N VAL A 169 4.27 -28.80 4.18
CA VAL A 169 5.72 -28.84 4.38
C VAL A 169 6.03 -28.79 5.87
N THR A 170 6.62 -29.84 6.41
CA THR A 170 7.07 -29.84 7.79
C THR A 170 8.41 -29.11 7.89
N ARG A 171 8.43 -28.05 8.70
CA ARG A 171 9.63 -27.23 8.90
C ARG A 171 10.48 -27.71 10.05
N LEU A 172 11.72 -28.03 9.73
CA LEU A 172 12.72 -28.50 10.67
C LEU A 172 13.72 -27.39 11.03
N PRO A 173 14.25 -27.37 12.26
CA PRO A 173 15.29 -26.44 12.65
C PRO A 173 16.60 -26.76 11.91
N TYR A 174 17.17 -25.78 11.23
CA TYR A 174 18.52 -25.88 10.66
C TYR A 174 19.55 -25.54 11.75
N PRO A 175 20.62 -26.33 11.94
CA PRO A 175 21.64 -26.04 12.93
C PRO A 175 22.44 -24.80 12.54
N GLN A 176 22.62 -23.90 13.49
CA GLN A 176 23.54 -22.77 13.38
C GLN A 176 24.09 -22.43 14.76
N ASP A 177 25.34 -21.99 14.81
CA ASP A 177 26.04 -21.76 16.08
C ASP A 177 25.63 -20.44 16.70
N TYR A 178 25.69 -19.33 15.94
CA TYR A 178 25.46 -17.99 16.46
C TYR A 178 24.00 -17.74 16.87
N ARG A 179 23.03 -18.00 15.98
CA ARG A 179 21.58 -17.84 16.26
C ARG A 179 20.86 -19.18 16.39
N CYS A 180 21.40 -20.06 17.23
CA CYS A 180 20.88 -21.42 17.39
C CYS A 180 19.36 -21.41 17.66
N PRO A 181 18.54 -22.20 16.94
CA PRO A 181 17.09 -22.28 17.20
C PRO A 181 16.73 -22.73 18.62
N PHE A 182 17.69 -23.32 19.33
CA PHE A 182 17.55 -23.81 20.71
C PHE A 182 18.33 -22.97 21.73
N GLY A 183 18.96 -21.85 21.32
CA GLY A 183 19.68 -20.95 22.21
C GLY A 183 21.00 -21.47 22.80
N ILE A 184 21.53 -22.61 22.32
CA ILE A 184 22.73 -23.26 22.89
C ILE A 184 23.93 -23.35 21.94
N GLY A 185 23.71 -23.32 20.63
CA GLY A 185 24.78 -23.39 19.61
C GLY A 185 25.59 -24.70 19.60
N GLY A 186 26.59 -24.75 18.71
CA GLY A 186 27.62 -25.77 18.67
C GLY A 186 27.13 -27.19 18.40
N ALA A 187 27.95 -28.16 18.81
CA ALA A 187 27.68 -29.58 18.65
C ALA A 187 26.36 -30.01 19.31
N ARG A 188 26.03 -29.42 20.47
CA ARG A 188 24.79 -29.74 21.20
C ARG A 188 23.55 -29.22 20.50
N GLY A 189 23.58 -27.99 19.98
CA GLY A 189 22.49 -27.46 19.14
C GLY A 189 22.26 -28.31 17.89
N SER A 190 23.35 -28.79 17.28
CA SER A 190 23.31 -29.71 16.14
C SER A 190 22.69 -31.06 16.50
N GLU A 191 23.07 -31.63 17.63
CA GLU A 191 22.50 -32.87 18.15
C GLU A 191 21.00 -32.73 18.41
N LEU A 192 20.56 -31.64 19.06
CA LEU A 192 19.15 -31.37 19.30
C LEU A 192 18.35 -31.24 18.00
N ALA A 193 18.87 -30.56 16.97
CA ALA A 193 18.22 -30.47 15.67
C ALA A 193 18.01 -31.87 15.06
N GLY A 194 19.02 -32.74 15.20
CA GLY A 194 18.94 -34.12 14.74
C GLY A 194 17.96 -34.98 15.53
N ASN A 195 17.98 -34.88 16.85
CA ASN A 195 17.09 -35.62 17.74
C ASN A 195 15.63 -35.18 17.57
N TRP A 196 15.38 -33.87 17.43
CA TRP A 196 14.07 -33.32 17.10
C TRP A 196 13.52 -33.96 15.83
N THR A 197 14.32 -33.98 14.76
CA THR A 197 13.92 -34.57 13.48
C THR A 197 13.59 -36.07 13.61
N ALA A 198 14.41 -36.83 14.33
CA ALA A 198 14.15 -38.26 14.56
C ALA A 198 12.87 -38.47 15.38
N ASN A 199 12.73 -37.76 16.51
CA ASN A 199 11.57 -37.88 17.39
C ASN A 199 10.27 -37.50 16.67
N LEU A 200 10.30 -36.45 15.85
CA LEU A 200 9.15 -36.02 15.06
C LEU A 200 8.68 -37.09 14.07
N LEU A 201 9.62 -37.80 13.45
CA LEU A 201 9.32 -38.87 12.50
C LEU A 201 8.93 -40.20 13.16
N ASP A 202 9.35 -40.42 14.41
CA ASP A 202 9.10 -41.66 15.16
C ASP A 202 7.84 -41.58 16.04
N ASP A 203 7.37 -40.37 16.38
CA ASP A 203 6.15 -40.18 17.15
C ASP A 203 4.90 -40.33 16.24
N PRO A 204 4.08 -41.38 16.41
CA PRO A 204 2.87 -41.59 15.60
C PRO A 204 1.79 -40.51 15.83
N ARG A 205 1.97 -39.63 16.83
CA ARG A 205 1.08 -38.51 17.15
C ARG A 205 1.72 -37.14 16.89
N SER A 206 2.85 -37.08 16.20
CA SER A 206 3.50 -35.80 15.83
C SER A 206 2.69 -34.95 14.85
N GLY A 207 1.72 -35.55 14.16
CA GLY A 207 0.96 -34.90 13.09
C GLY A 207 1.70 -34.85 11.75
N VAL A 208 2.91 -35.40 11.66
CA VAL A 208 3.69 -35.48 10.41
C VAL A 208 3.34 -36.76 9.67
N VAL A 209 2.78 -36.62 8.48
CA VAL A 209 2.53 -37.76 7.58
C VAL A 209 3.86 -38.30 7.03
N PRO A 210 3.96 -39.58 6.66
CA PRO A 210 5.15 -40.13 6.04
C PRO A 210 5.60 -39.29 4.84
N PRO A 211 6.80 -38.67 4.87
CA PRO A 211 7.20 -37.73 3.85
C PRO A 211 7.65 -38.44 2.57
N ALA A 212 7.38 -37.79 1.45
CA ALA A 212 7.85 -38.13 0.12
C ALA A 212 9.33 -37.83 -0.07
N GLY A 213 9.88 -36.86 0.65
CA GLY A 213 11.29 -36.51 0.60
C GLY A 213 11.68 -35.46 1.63
N MET A 214 12.98 -35.31 1.84
CA MET A 214 13.59 -34.25 2.63
C MET A 214 14.50 -33.43 1.73
N ILE A 215 14.29 -32.12 1.65
CA ILE A 215 15.17 -31.20 0.92
C ILE A 215 16.01 -30.36 1.89
N LEU A 216 17.31 -30.27 1.62
CA LEU A 216 18.24 -29.42 2.38
C LEU A 216 19.33 -28.81 1.49
N GLU A 217 19.85 -27.67 1.94
CA GLU A 217 21.07 -27.05 1.41
C GLU A 217 22.25 -27.52 2.28
N PRO A 218 23.38 -28.00 1.73
CA PRO A 218 24.59 -28.28 2.52
C PRO A 218 25.16 -27.04 3.21
N VAL A 219 24.99 -25.87 2.59
CA VAL A 219 25.24 -24.54 3.16
C VAL A 219 24.07 -23.65 2.78
N GLN A 220 23.28 -23.17 3.75
CA GLN A 220 22.17 -22.25 3.45
C GLN A 220 22.72 -20.91 2.98
N SER A 221 22.63 -20.62 1.68
CA SER A 221 23.24 -19.42 1.08
C SER A 221 22.47 -18.16 1.46
N GLU A 222 21.22 -18.08 1.01
CA GLU A 222 20.33 -16.95 1.25
C GLU A 222 19.97 -16.83 2.74
N GLY A 223 19.96 -17.96 3.46
CA GLY A 223 19.76 -18.03 4.91
C GLY A 223 20.87 -17.35 5.73
N GLY A 224 21.93 -16.86 5.09
CA GLY A 224 23.03 -16.13 5.71
C GLY A 224 24.34 -16.89 5.70
N VAL A 225 24.60 -17.71 4.68
CA VAL A 225 25.81 -18.53 4.52
C VAL A 225 26.06 -19.41 5.75
N ILE A 226 25.12 -20.28 6.06
CA ILE A 226 25.15 -21.14 7.26
C ILE A 226 25.56 -22.56 6.84
N PRO A 227 26.80 -23.00 7.13
CA PRO A 227 27.23 -24.35 6.79
C PRO A 227 26.57 -25.39 7.70
N GLY A 228 25.99 -26.44 7.11
CA GLY A 228 25.50 -27.58 7.86
C GLY A 228 26.67 -28.32 8.52
N PRO A 229 26.64 -28.61 9.84
CA PRO A 229 27.68 -29.40 10.48
C PRO A 229 27.76 -30.81 9.88
N ASP A 230 28.96 -31.31 9.59
CA ASP A 230 29.12 -32.58 8.87
C ASP A 230 28.52 -33.78 9.64
N SER A 231 28.62 -33.75 10.97
CA SER A 231 28.01 -34.76 11.85
C SER A 231 26.48 -34.75 11.75
N TRP A 232 25.89 -33.56 11.65
CA TRP A 232 24.45 -33.39 11.48
C TRP A 232 24.00 -33.83 10.08
N MET A 233 24.74 -33.48 9.02
CA MET A 233 24.47 -33.95 7.65
C MET A 233 24.48 -35.49 7.56
N ARG A 234 25.48 -36.14 8.16
CA ARG A 234 25.52 -37.62 8.29
C ARG A 234 24.33 -38.15 9.08
N ARG A 235 23.93 -37.47 10.15
CA ARG A 235 22.76 -37.85 10.96
C ARG A 235 21.46 -37.74 10.15
N MET A 236 21.27 -36.68 9.36
CA MET A 236 20.11 -36.52 8.48
C MET A 236 20.05 -37.64 7.45
N ARG A 237 21.17 -37.94 6.76
CA ARG A 237 21.26 -39.07 5.82
C ARG A 237 20.91 -40.40 6.47
N LYS A 238 21.37 -40.64 7.70
CA LYS A 238 21.01 -41.85 8.44
C LYS A 238 19.51 -41.90 8.74
N ILE A 239 18.94 -40.80 9.26
CA ILE A 239 17.51 -40.72 9.60
C ILE A 239 16.63 -40.99 8.36
N THR A 240 16.99 -40.39 7.22
CA THR A 240 16.24 -40.54 5.98
C THR A 240 16.39 -41.95 5.41
N GLY A 241 17.59 -42.52 5.41
CA GLY A 241 17.87 -43.89 4.98
C GLY A 241 17.11 -44.94 5.80
N ASP A 242 17.15 -44.84 7.13
CA ASP A 242 16.45 -45.76 8.05
C ASP A 242 14.92 -45.77 7.83
N ARG A 243 14.35 -44.70 7.24
CA ARG A 243 12.90 -44.51 7.07
C ARG A 243 12.46 -44.54 5.60
N SER A 244 13.35 -44.87 4.67
CA SER A 244 13.05 -44.84 3.22
C SER A 244 12.45 -43.49 2.80
N ILE A 245 13.09 -42.40 3.23
CA ILE A 245 12.76 -41.02 2.82
C ILE A 245 13.86 -40.59 1.85
N PRO A 246 13.56 -40.29 0.58
CA PRO A 246 14.53 -39.72 -0.35
C PRO A 246 15.13 -38.41 0.18
N LEU A 247 16.46 -38.33 0.23
CA LEU A 247 17.19 -37.11 0.57
C LEU A 247 17.55 -36.34 -0.70
N ILE A 248 17.04 -35.11 -0.80
CA ILE A 248 17.33 -34.15 -1.86
C ILE A 248 18.38 -33.15 -1.33
N ALA A 249 19.55 -33.13 -1.97
CA ALA A 249 20.57 -32.11 -1.72
C ALA A 249 20.46 -31.01 -2.77
N ASP A 250 20.17 -29.79 -2.32
CA ASP A 250 20.20 -28.60 -3.17
C ASP A 250 21.62 -28.05 -3.27
N GLU A 251 22.29 -28.33 -4.39
CA GLU A 251 23.65 -27.90 -4.71
C GLU A 251 23.68 -26.70 -5.68
N VAL A 252 22.53 -26.05 -5.91
CA VAL A 252 22.37 -24.98 -6.90
C VAL A 252 23.37 -23.83 -6.69
N GLN A 253 23.71 -23.49 -5.44
CA GLN A 253 24.73 -22.46 -5.14
C GLN A 253 26.03 -23.02 -4.56
N THR A 254 25.99 -24.21 -3.94
CA THR A 254 27.12 -24.75 -3.15
C THR A 254 28.09 -25.61 -3.95
N GLY A 255 27.64 -26.14 -5.09
CA GLY A 255 28.41 -27.06 -5.92
C GLY A 255 29.49 -26.37 -6.76
N VAL A 256 30.14 -27.18 -7.60
CA VAL A 256 31.19 -26.78 -8.54
C VAL A 256 32.35 -26.05 -7.83
N GLY A 257 32.84 -26.59 -6.71
CA GLY A 257 34.07 -26.11 -6.05
C GLY A 257 33.90 -24.94 -5.08
N ARG A 258 32.74 -24.27 -5.04
CA ARG A 258 32.54 -23.01 -4.29
C ARG A 258 32.85 -23.13 -2.81
N THR A 259 32.43 -24.24 -2.20
CA THR A 259 32.56 -24.50 -0.76
C THR A 259 33.91 -25.12 -0.37
N GLY A 260 34.85 -25.26 -1.32
CA GLY A 260 36.14 -25.91 -1.07
C GLY A 260 36.15 -27.43 -1.30
N ALA A 261 35.00 -28.01 -1.69
CA ALA A 261 34.87 -29.35 -2.26
C ALA A 261 34.15 -29.24 -3.61
N PHE A 262 34.27 -30.25 -4.48
CA PHE A 262 33.63 -30.15 -5.80
C PHE A 262 32.11 -30.08 -5.62
N TRP A 263 31.54 -30.99 -4.84
CA TRP A 263 30.16 -30.92 -4.35
C TRP A 263 30.16 -30.77 -2.82
N ALA A 264 29.32 -29.89 -2.27
CA ALA A 264 29.36 -29.60 -0.85
C ALA A 264 28.96 -30.79 0.04
N VAL A 265 28.14 -31.72 -0.46
CA VAL A 265 27.83 -32.99 0.22
C VAL A 265 29.08 -33.83 0.54
N GLU A 266 30.16 -33.72 -0.24
CA GLU A 266 31.40 -34.47 -0.08
C GLU A 266 32.09 -34.16 1.24
N HIS A 267 31.98 -32.93 1.75
CA HIS A 267 32.53 -32.57 3.07
C HIS A 267 32.00 -33.49 4.18
N SER A 268 30.72 -33.85 4.09
CA SER A 268 30.07 -34.70 5.08
C SER A 268 30.22 -36.19 4.79
N GLY A 269 30.70 -36.55 3.60
CA GLY A 269 30.84 -37.94 3.14
C GLY A 269 29.50 -38.66 2.91
N ILE A 270 28.41 -37.92 2.66
CA ILE A 270 27.10 -38.51 2.41
C ILE A 270 26.82 -38.63 0.91
N VAL A 271 25.98 -39.60 0.56
CA VAL A 271 25.43 -39.74 -0.79
C VAL A 271 23.91 -39.49 -0.72
N PRO A 272 23.39 -38.40 -1.33
CA PRO A 272 21.95 -38.14 -1.39
C PRO A 272 21.25 -39.09 -2.37
N ASP A 273 19.92 -39.01 -2.43
CA ASP A 273 19.11 -39.76 -3.40
C ASP A 273 18.79 -38.92 -4.65
N VAL A 274 18.75 -37.60 -4.48
CA VAL A 274 18.59 -36.60 -5.55
C VAL A 274 19.56 -35.43 -5.29
N MET A 275 20.25 -34.97 -6.32
CA MET A 275 21.02 -33.73 -6.32
C MET A 275 20.38 -32.74 -7.29
N VAL A 276 20.06 -31.54 -6.81
CA VAL A 276 19.54 -30.44 -7.62
C VAL A 276 20.70 -29.52 -7.98
N MET A 277 20.91 -29.26 -9.27
CA MET A 277 22.05 -28.51 -9.77
C MET A 277 21.60 -27.48 -10.82
N SER A 278 22.14 -26.27 -10.73
CA SER A 278 21.91 -25.19 -11.71
C SER A 278 23.07 -24.19 -11.66
N LYS A 279 22.89 -22.97 -12.16
CA LYS A 279 23.85 -21.87 -12.09
C LYS A 279 25.22 -22.24 -12.69
N ALA A 280 26.21 -22.54 -11.86
CA ALA A 280 27.60 -22.79 -12.28
C ALA A 280 27.74 -23.94 -13.30
N ILE A 281 26.85 -24.94 -13.27
CA ILE A 281 26.90 -26.08 -14.20
C ILE A 281 26.67 -25.68 -15.66
N GLY A 282 26.06 -24.51 -15.92
CA GLY A 282 25.85 -23.99 -17.28
C GLY A 282 26.99 -23.09 -17.77
N GLY A 283 28.08 -22.94 -17.00
CA GLY A 283 29.23 -22.14 -17.39
C GLY A 283 28.89 -20.68 -17.68
N SER A 284 28.07 -20.04 -16.84
CA SER A 284 27.50 -18.68 -17.00
C SER A 284 26.23 -18.58 -17.86
N LEU A 285 25.74 -19.67 -18.44
CA LEU A 285 24.49 -19.71 -19.20
C LEU A 285 23.39 -20.49 -18.45
N PRO A 286 22.10 -20.23 -18.70
CA PRO A 286 21.02 -20.92 -18.00
C PRO A 286 20.98 -22.42 -18.31
N LEU A 287 21.11 -23.24 -17.26
CA LEU A 287 21.00 -24.69 -17.28
C LEU A 287 20.61 -25.18 -15.88
N ALA A 288 19.71 -26.14 -15.79
CA ALA A 288 19.39 -26.84 -14.56
C ALA A 288 19.13 -28.32 -14.82
N VAL A 289 19.58 -29.17 -13.90
CA VAL A 289 19.39 -30.62 -13.95
C VAL A 289 19.11 -31.15 -12.56
N ILE A 290 18.43 -32.29 -12.50
CA ILE A 290 18.47 -33.16 -11.33
C ILE A 290 19.21 -34.44 -11.70
N VAL A 291 20.06 -34.91 -10.80
CA VAL A 291 20.63 -36.26 -10.86
C VAL A 291 20.09 -37.04 -9.69
N TYR A 292 19.59 -38.25 -9.94
CA TYR A 292 18.90 -39.05 -8.93
C TYR A 292 19.20 -40.54 -9.10
N ARG A 293 19.03 -41.32 -8.03
CA ARG A 293 19.19 -42.78 -8.11
C ARG A 293 18.18 -43.38 -9.08
N SER A 294 18.61 -44.32 -9.91
CA SER A 294 17.78 -44.94 -10.96
C SER A 294 16.53 -45.63 -10.43
N GLU A 295 16.51 -46.02 -9.15
CA GLU A 295 15.34 -46.60 -8.48
C GLU A 295 14.20 -45.60 -8.24
N LEU A 296 14.44 -44.29 -8.33
CA LEU A 296 13.39 -43.27 -8.30
C LEU A 296 12.78 -42.99 -9.69
N ASP A 297 13.34 -43.58 -10.76
CA ASP A 297 12.95 -43.34 -12.15
C ASP A 297 11.66 -44.10 -12.53
N CYS A 298 10.53 -43.62 -12.03
CA CYS A 298 9.22 -44.27 -12.17
C CYS A 298 8.19 -43.48 -13.00
N GLY A 299 8.58 -42.34 -13.57
CA GLY A 299 7.70 -41.48 -14.36
C GLY A 299 7.38 -42.05 -15.74
N GLU A 300 6.19 -41.74 -16.26
CA GLU A 300 5.85 -42.08 -17.64
C GLU A 300 6.51 -41.11 -18.63
N PRO A 301 6.78 -41.52 -19.88
CA PRO A 301 7.26 -40.61 -20.91
C PRO A 301 6.35 -39.38 -21.03
N GLY A 302 6.93 -38.18 -20.89
CA GLY A 302 6.21 -36.91 -21.03
C GLY A 302 5.64 -36.32 -19.74
N THR A 303 5.71 -37.01 -18.59
CA THR A 303 5.18 -36.53 -17.29
C THR A 303 5.78 -35.18 -16.84
N HIS A 304 6.97 -34.83 -17.34
CA HIS A 304 7.57 -33.51 -17.11
C HIS A 304 8.18 -33.03 -18.44
N ALA A 305 7.39 -32.62 -19.44
CA ALA A 305 7.91 -32.08 -20.71
C ALA A 305 8.36 -30.61 -20.57
N GLY A 306 9.31 -30.14 -21.40
CA GLY A 306 9.71 -28.73 -21.38
C GLY A 306 10.52 -28.28 -22.60
N THR A 307 10.24 -27.07 -23.05
CA THR A 307 10.79 -26.55 -24.31
C THR A 307 12.28 -26.23 -24.22
N PHE A 308 12.76 -25.56 -23.17
CA PHE A 308 14.11 -24.96 -23.12
C PHE A 308 15.23 -25.84 -22.53
N ARG A 309 15.13 -27.17 -22.64
CA ARG A 309 15.98 -28.12 -21.89
C ARG A 309 17.29 -28.49 -22.56
N GLY A 310 17.41 -28.34 -23.87
CA GLY A 310 18.63 -28.65 -24.63
C GLY A 310 19.39 -27.41 -25.07
N ASN A 311 19.71 -26.50 -24.15
CA ASN A 311 20.60 -25.36 -24.41
C ASN A 311 22.04 -25.85 -24.66
N GLN A 312 22.41 -26.00 -25.93
CA GLN A 312 23.69 -26.61 -26.31
C GLN A 312 24.89 -25.72 -25.94
N LEU A 313 24.72 -24.39 -25.98
CA LEU A 313 25.77 -23.46 -25.55
C LEU A 313 26.07 -23.60 -24.05
N ALA A 314 25.02 -23.71 -23.23
CA ALA A 314 25.19 -23.90 -21.79
C ALA A 314 25.81 -25.27 -21.45
N MET A 315 25.47 -26.32 -22.19
CA MET A 315 26.07 -27.64 -22.02
C MET A 315 27.56 -27.64 -22.35
N ALA A 316 27.98 -27.02 -23.47
CA ALA A 316 29.39 -26.91 -23.82
C ALA A 316 30.18 -26.04 -22.85
N ALA A 317 29.64 -24.86 -22.50
CA ALA A 317 30.24 -23.97 -21.49
C ALA A 317 30.33 -24.65 -20.12
N GLY A 318 29.28 -25.39 -19.75
CA GLY A 318 29.18 -26.18 -18.54
C GLY A 318 30.24 -27.27 -18.45
N ALA A 319 30.34 -28.11 -19.48
CA ALA A 319 31.35 -29.17 -19.56
C ALA A 319 32.76 -28.59 -19.43
N ALA A 320 33.06 -27.52 -20.17
CA ALA A 320 34.34 -26.85 -20.09
C ALA A 320 34.62 -26.24 -18.70
N THR A 321 33.59 -25.72 -18.02
CA THR A 321 33.71 -25.19 -16.66
C THR A 321 33.99 -26.29 -15.64
N LEU A 322 33.22 -27.38 -15.68
CA LEU A 322 33.38 -28.53 -14.79
C LEU A 322 34.77 -29.16 -14.92
N ALA A 323 35.20 -29.43 -16.16
CA ALA A 323 36.54 -29.94 -16.46
C ALA A 323 37.62 -28.99 -15.95
N HIS A 324 37.49 -27.69 -16.23
CA HIS A 324 38.49 -26.70 -15.80
C HIS A 324 38.61 -26.62 -14.27
N VAL A 325 37.50 -26.62 -13.53
CA VAL A 325 37.50 -26.62 -12.07
C VAL A 325 38.19 -27.86 -11.51
N ARG A 326 37.92 -29.03 -12.09
CA ARG A 326 38.51 -30.32 -11.70
C ARG A 326 39.99 -30.41 -12.01
N GLU A 327 40.38 -30.16 -13.27
CA GLU A 327 41.76 -30.27 -13.75
C GLU A 327 42.70 -29.27 -13.07
N ASN A 328 42.20 -28.08 -12.75
CA ASN A 328 43.01 -27.00 -12.14
C ASN A 328 42.85 -26.95 -10.62
N ARG A 329 42.17 -27.94 -10.01
CA ARG A 329 42.06 -28.09 -8.55
C ARG A 329 41.55 -26.82 -7.87
N LEU A 330 40.56 -26.19 -8.50
CA LEU A 330 40.05 -24.89 -8.06
C LEU A 330 39.23 -25.01 -6.76
N ALA A 331 38.67 -26.19 -6.47
CA ALA A 331 38.00 -26.46 -5.20
C ALA A 331 39.00 -26.40 -4.03
N GLU A 332 40.16 -27.06 -4.14
CA GLU A 332 41.18 -27.01 -3.09
C GLU A 332 41.74 -25.60 -2.91
N ARG A 333 41.98 -24.88 -4.02
CA ARG A 333 42.38 -23.46 -3.94
C ARG A 333 41.33 -22.61 -3.24
N ALA A 334 40.05 -22.82 -3.52
CA ALA A 334 38.96 -22.11 -2.87
C ALA A 334 38.88 -22.43 -1.36
N ALA A 335 39.20 -23.65 -0.95
CA ALA A 335 39.31 -24.02 0.46
C ALA A 335 40.43 -23.24 1.16
N ASP A 336 41.64 -23.23 0.59
CA ASP A 336 42.81 -22.56 1.16
C ASP A 336 42.66 -21.04 1.23
N LEU A 337 42.17 -20.43 0.14
CA LEU A 337 41.94 -18.99 0.08
C LEU A 337 40.77 -18.56 0.98
N GLY A 338 39.68 -19.32 0.97
CA GLY A 338 38.52 -19.11 1.83
C GLY A 338 38.88 -19.15 3.32
N ALA A 339 39.69 -20.13 3.74
CA ALA A 339 40.16 -20.24 5.12
C ALA A 339 40.96 -19.00 5.56
N ARG A 340 41.83 -18.49 4.69
CA ARG A 340 42.59 -17.25 4.95
C ARG A 340 41.68 -16.02 5.06
N MET A 341 40.73 -15.87 4.13
CA MET A 341 39.78 -14.75 4.14
C MET A 341 38.88 -14.77 5.38
N ILE A 342 38.33 -15.93 5.74
CA ILE A 342 37.53 -16.11 6.96
C ILE A 342 38.37 -15.81 8.20
N GLY A 343 39.62 -16.28 8.26
CA GLY A 343 40.53 -16.00 9.37
C GLY A 343 40.79 -14.50 9.56
N ARG A 344 41.02 -13.76 8.46
CA ARG A 344 41.18 -12.30 8.45
C ARG A 344 39.90 -11.61 8.95
N LEU A 345 38.75 -11.97 8.41
CA LEU A 345 37.46 -11.38 8.80
C LEU A 345 37.11 -11.65 10.26
N ARG A 346 37.44 -12.84 10.79
CA ARG A 346 37.30 -13.14 12.23
C ARG A 346 38.21 -12.29 13.10
N GLY A 347 39.43 -11.99 12.63
CA GLY A 347 40.33 -11.07 13.31
C GLY A 347 39.74 -9.67 13.47
N LEU A 348 38.99 -9.18 12.48
CA LEU A 348 38.33 -7.87 12.52
C LEU A 348 37.22 -7.76 13.56
N ALA A 349 36.60 -8.86 13.95
CA ALA A 349 35.52 -8.85 14.94
C ALA A 349 36.00 -8.35 16.32
N ALA A 350 37.31 -8.43 16.59
CA ALA A 350 37.90 -7.85 17.80
C ALA A 350 37.92 -6.31 17.78
N ASP A 351 38.10 -5.71 16.60
CA ASP A 351 38.19 -4.25 16.43
C ASP A 351 36.84 -3.61 16.08
N HIS A 352 35.87 -4.43 15.64
CA HIS A 352 34.54 -3.99 15.22
C HIS A 352 33.44 -4.83 15.92
N PRO A 353 32.92 -4.38 17.08
CA PRO A 353 31.92 -5.13 17.86
C PRO A 353 30.57 -5.27 17.13
N VAL A 354 30.35 -4.47 16.09
CA VAL A 354 29.22 -4.59 15.16
C VAL A 354 29.26 -5.87 14.31
N ILE A 355 30.37 -6.61 14.30
CA ILE A 355 30.47 -7.94 13.68
C ILE A 355 30.03 -9.00 14.72
N GLY A 356 28.85 -9.58 14.49
CA GLY A 356 28.33 -10.62 15.37
C GLY A 356 28.90 -12.01 15.09
N ASP A 357 29.07 -12.36 13.80
CA ASP A 357 29.60 -13.66 13.39
C ASP A 357 30.25 -13.64 12.01
N VAL A 358 31.25 -14.49 11.81
CA VAL A 358 31.92 -14.74 10.53
C VAL A 358 31.99 -16.24 10.26
N ARG A 359 31.32 -16.65 9.20
CA ARG A 359 31.09 -18.06 8.87
C ARG A 359 31.14 -18.32 7.36
N GLY A 360 31.31 -19.57 6.99
CA GLY A 360 31.35 -19.98 5.58
C GLY A 360 32.14 -21.25 5.33
N ARG A 361 32.19 -21.65 4.07
CA ARG A 361 33.05 -22.72 3.54
C ARG A 361 33.62 -22.29 2.19
N GLY A 362 34.91 -22.54 1.96
CA GLY A 362 35.59 -22.09 0.76
C GLY A 362 35.39 -20.59 0.51
N LEU A 363 35.04 -20.23 -0.73
CA LEU A 363 34.77 -18.84 -1.14
C LEU A 363 33.30 -18.42 -0.97
N MET A 364 32.54 -19.16 -0.17
CA MET A 364 31.19 -18.81 0.23
C MET A 364 31.21 -18.34 1.69
N ILE A 365 31.23 -17.02 1.88
CA ILE A 365 31.50 -16.38 3.17
C ILE A 365 30.35 -15.44 3.55
N GLY A 366 29.95 -15.48 4.81
CA GLY A 366 28.98 -14.57 5.42
C GLY A 366 29.59 -13.82 6.60
N LEU A 367 29.31 -12.51 6.64
CA LEU A 367 29.66 -11.59 7.72
C LEU A 367 28.36 -11.00 8.28
N GLU A 368 27.98 -11.41 9.49
CA GLU A 368 26.74 -10.95 10.12
C GLU A 368 26.95 -9.70 10.97
N LEU A 369 26.13 -8.68 10.71
CA LEU A 369 26.17 -7.40 11.40
C LEU A 369 25.07 -7.32 12.47
N VAL A 370 25.44 -6.77 13.61
CA VAL A 370 24.61 -6.70 14.82
C VAL A 370 24.69 -5.33 15.48
N ASP A 371 23.70 -5.05 16.31
CA ASP A 371 23.64 -3.87 17.17
C ASP A 371 24.11 -4.25 18.58
N PRO A 372 25.35 -3.89 18.98
CA PRO A 372 25.87 -4.21 20.31
C PRO A 372 25.22 -3.37 21.42
N GLU A 373 24.84 -2.12 21.14
CA GLU A 373 24.24 -1.22 22.15
C GLU A 373 22.84 -1.66 22.54
N ALA A 374 22.05 -2.17 21.58
CA ALA A 374 20.74 -2.74 21.87
C ALA A 374 20.83 -4.00 22.75
N ALA A 375 21.92 -4.78 22.63
CA ALA A 375 22.17 -5.91 23.51
C ALA A 375 22.48 -5.46 24.94
N GLU A 376 23.35 -4.46 25.11
CA GLU A 376 23.68 -3.88 26.41
C GLU A 376 22.48 -3.21 27.09
N ALA A 377 21.64 -2.49 26.32
CA ALA A 377 20.42 -1.88 26.82
C ALA A 377 19.36 -2.91 27.27
N ALA A 378 19.22 -4.01 26.52
CA ALA A 378 18.36 -5.13 26.89
C ALA A 378 18.86 -5.84 28.15
N GLU A 379 20.18 -6.00 28.29
CA GLU A 379 20.81 -6.56 29.48
C GLU A 379 20.62 -5.66 30.71
N ALA A 380 20.82 -4.33 30.57
CA ALA A 380 20.55 -3.37 31.63
C ALA A 380 19.08 -3.37 32.08
N ALA A 381 18.14 -3.41 31.12
CA ALA A 381 16.70 -3.50 31.40
C ALA A 381 16.30 -4.82 32.09
N SER A 382 16.91 -5.94 31.69
CA SER A 382 16.69 -7.25 32.33
C SER A 382 17.26 -7.31 33.75
N THR A 383 18.39 -6.65 34.01
CA THR A 383 19.01 -6.55 35.33
C THR A 383 18.22 -5.62 36.27
N GLU A 384 17.58 -4.59 35.75
CA GLU A 384 16.63 -3.73 36.47
C GLU A 384 15.34 -4.49 36.83
N ALA A 385 14.83 -5.32 35.90
CA ALA A 385 13.68 -6.20 36.10
C ALA A 385 13.96 -7.33 37.11
N ALA A 386 15.17 -7.89 37.10
CA ALA A 386 15.63 -8.88 38.08
C ALA A 386 15.78 -8.27 39.49
N ARG A 387 16.23 -7.00 39.58
CA ARG A 387 16.31 -6.26 40.86
C ARG A 387 14.94 -5.90 41.43
N THR A 388 13.93 -5.69 40.60
CA THR A 388 12.54 -5.46 41.04
C THR A 388 11.80 -6.75 41.41
N THR A 389 12.23 -7.92 40.93
CA THR A 389 11.68 -9.23 41.32
C THR A 389 12.37 -9.88 42.53
N ALA A 390 13.60 -9.48 42.87
CA ALA A 390 14.31 -9.95 44.06
C ALA A 390 13.70 -9.47 45.41
N ALA A 391 12.69 -8.60 45.40
CA ALA A 391 11.94 -8.20 46.60
C ALA A 391 10.76 -9.15 46.95
N ALA A 392 10.50 -10.17 46.12
CA ALA A 392 9.40 -11.11 46.32
C ALA A 392 9.81 -12.55 45.94
N ASP A 393 10.76 -13.13 46.68
CA ASP A 393 10.72 -14.53 47.10
C ASP A 393 12.00 -14.92 47.87
N ALA A 394 11.85 -15.13 49.18
CA ALA A 394 12.85 -15.79 50.00
C ALA A 394 12.41 -17.24 50.22
N ARG A 395 13.03 -18.19 49.49
CA ARG A 395 13.24 -19.60 49.90
C ARG A 395 14.02 -20.40 48.84
N GLY A 396 15.20 -20.90 49.23
CA GLY A 396 15.87 -22.06 48.62
C GLY A 396 17.20 -21.75 47.89
N PRO A 397 18.34 -22.34 48.32
CA PRO A 397 19.61 -22.17 47.62
C PRO A 397 19.79 -23.25 46.54
N GLY A 398 20.28 -22.85 45.36
CA GLY A 398 20.95 -23.78 44.44
C GLY A 398 20.39 -23.87 43.02
N ALA A 399 20.54 -22.81 42.23
CA ALA A 399 20.85 -22.91 40.79
C ALA A 399 21.36 -21.52 40.36
N GLY A 400 22.57 -21.44 39.82
CA GLY A 400 23.13 -20.17 39.34
C GLY A 400 22.23 -19.55 38.28
N VAL A 401 21.99 -18.25 38.39
CA VAL A 401 21.43 -17.44 37.31
C VAL A 401 22.42 -17.54 36.13
N PRO A 402 22.01 -18.02 34.93
CA PRO A 402 22.88 -17.98 33.77
C PRO A 402 23.11 -16.51 33.38
N ALA A 403 24.34 -16.16 33.02
CA ALA A 403 24.62 -14.89 32.36
C ALA A 403 23.84 -14.80 31.02
N PRO A 404 23.49 -13.59 30.55
CA PRO A 404 22.70 -13.41 29.33
C PRO A 404 23.59 -13.55 28.08
N ASP A 405 24.03 -14.78 27.78
CA ASP A 405 24.88 -15.09 26.61
C ASP A 405 24.04 -15.32 25.31
N GLY A 406 23.17 -14.37 24.95
CA GLY A 406 22.38 -14.41 23.71
C GLY A 406 23.07 -13.65 22.57
N PRO A 407 22.87 -14.03 21.28
CA PRO A 407 23.42 -13.27 20.16
C PRO A 407 22.77 -11.89 20.08
N SER A 408 23.59 -10.84 19.92
CA SER A 408 23.13 -9.46 19.78
C SER A 408 22.09 -9.30 18.65
N PRO A 409 21.13 -8.36 18.75
CA PRO A 409 20.13 -8.12 17.71
C PRO A 409 20.78 -7.90 16.33
N ALA A 410 20.17 -8.46 15.28
CA ALA A 410 20.64 -8.27 13.91
C ALA A 410 20.44 -6.82 13.45
N ASP A 411 21.42 -6.24 12.74
CA ASP A 411 21.36 -4.87 12.24
C ASP A 411 21.30 -4.80 10.70
N PRO A 412 20.10 -4.85 10.10
CA PRO A 412 19.92 -4.66 8.66
C PRO A 412 20.26 -3.25 8.17
N VAL A 413 20.17 -2.23 9.03
CA VAL A 413 20.39 -0.84 8.63
C VAL A 413 21.89 -0.62 8.41
N LEU A 414 22.72 -1.10 9.34
CA LEU A 414 24.16 -1.11 9.17
C LEU A 414 24.57 -1.99 8.00
N ALA A 415 23.99 -3.18 7.83
CA ALA A 415 24.29 -4.03 6.67
C ALA A 415 24.02 -3.35 5.32
N ALA A 416 22.89 -2.66 5.19
CA ALA A 416 22.60 -1.84 4.01
C ALA A 416 23.58 -0.67 3.85
N ALA A 417 24.04 -0.06 4.93
CA ALA A 417 25.07 0.98 4.89
C ALA A 417 26.43 0.43 4.44
N VAL A 418 26.84 -0.74 4.92
CA VAL A 418 28.08 -1.44 4.51
C VAL A 418 28.01 -1.80 3.03
N GLN A 419 26.89 -2.34 2.54
CA GLN A 419 26.73 -2.63 1.10
C GLN A 419 26.90 -1.37 0.24
N ARG A 420 26.26 -0.26 0.61
CA ARG A 420 26.42 1.02 -0.12
C ARG A 420 27.85 1.53 -0.05
N ALA A 421 28.52 1.42 1.10
CA ALA A 421 29.90 1.83 1.30
C ALA A 421 30.89 0.96 0.50
N CYS A 422 30.62 -0.33 0.36
CA CYS A 422 31.35 -1.25 -0.52
C CYS A 422 31.19 -0.81 -1.98
N LEU A 423 29.95 -0.57 -2.42
CA LEU A 423 29.67 -0.19 -3.81
C LEU A 423 30.37 1.13 -4.18
N ALA A 424 30.35 2.12 -3.27
CA ALA A 424 31.06 3.39 -3.45
C ALA A 424 32.59 3.21 -3.60
N ARG A 425 33.15 2.13 -3.03
CA ARG A 425 34.58 1.75 -3.12
C ARG A 425 34.86 0.75 -4.25
N GLY A 426 33.89 0.52 -5.13
CA GLY A 426 34.06 -0.40 -6.25
C GLY A 426 34.07 -1.87 -5.80
N LEU A 427 33.35 -2.25 -4.76
CA LEU A 427 33.15 -3.63 -4.33
C LEU A 427 31.65 -3.95 -4.33
N ILE A 428 31.25 -4.96 -5.11
CA ILE A 428 29.86 -5.42 -5.17
C ILE A 428 29.70 -6.60 -4.23
N VAL A 429 28.77 -6.48 -3.28
CA VAL A 429 28.40 -7.52 -2.31
C VAL A 429 26.88 -7.65 -2.23
N GLU A 430 26.42 -8.80 -1.76
CA GLU A 430 25.01 -9.09 -1.54
C GLU A 430 24.65 -9.08 -0.05
N LEU A 431 23.39 -8.79 0.26
CA LEU A 431 22.84 -9.00 1.59
C LEU A 431 21.97 -10.25 1.62
N GLY A 432 22.04 -10.99 2.72
CA GLY A 432 21.15 -12.11 3.01
C GLY A 432 20.97 -12.32 4.50
N GLY A 433 20.60 -13.53 4.88
CA GLY A 433 20.20 -13.83 6.25
C GLY A 433 18.72 -13.52 6.51
N ARG A 434 18.16 -14.13 7.55
CA ARG A 434 16.74 -14.01 7.92
C ARG A 434 16.28 -12.57 8.19
N HIS A 435 17.22 -11.72 8.59
CA HIS A 435 16.99 -10.31 8.91
C HIS A 435 17.62 -9.36 7.89
N ALA A 436 18.12 -9.86 6.74
CA ALA A 436 18.89 -9.07 5.77
C ALA A 436 20.15 -8.36 6.37
N SER A 437 20.75 -8.96 7.39
CA SER A 437 21.88 -8.42 8.16
C SER A 437 23.24 -9.05 7.83
N VAL A 438 23.30 -9.96 6.86
CA VAL A 438 24.53 -10.70 6.52
C VAL A 438 25.08 -10.20 5.20
N VAL A 439 26.29 -9.65 5.21
CA VAL A 439 27.07 -9.35 4.00
C VAL A 439 27.64 -10.66 3.46
N ARG A 440 27.37 -10.96 2.20
CA ARG A 440 27.73 -12.23 1.55
C ARG A 440 28.78 -12.00 0.46
N LEU A 441 29.79 -12.87 0.47
CA LEU A 441 30.84 -12.91 -0.54
C LEU A 441 30.79 -14.26 -1.28
N LEU A 442 30.66 -14.17 -2.61
CA LEU A 442 30.64 -15.28 -3.56
C LEU A 442 31.58 -15.01 -4.76
N PRO A 443 32.86 -14.60 -4.55
CA PRO A 443 33.79 -14.33 -5.64
C PRO A 443 34.12 -15.59 -6.46
N PRO A 444 34.47 -15.46 -7.74
CA PRO A 444 34.80 -16.60 -8.60
C PRO A 444 36.00 -17.39 -8.08
N LEU A 445 36.09 -18.66 -8.44
CA LEU A 445 37.14 -19.58 -8.02
C LEU A 445 38.53 -19.18 -8.54
N THR A 446 38.57 -18.36 -9.59
CA THR A 446 39.79 -17.81 -10.18
C THR A 446 40.32 -16.58 -9.42
N LEU A 447 39.78 -16.29 -8.24
CA LEU A 447 40.25 -15.19 -7.38
C LEU A 447 41.76 -15.34 -7.08
N THR A 448 42.52 -14.30 -7.40
CA THR A 448 43.95 -14.25 -7.04
C THR A 448 44.14 -13.80 -5.60
N ASP A 449 45.31 -14.06 -5.04
CA ASP A 449 45.65 -13.66 -3.68
C ASP A 449 45.60 -12.12 -3.53
N GLU A 450 46.12 -11.38 -4.51
CA GLU A 450 46.10 -9.91 -4.52
C GLU A 450 44.67 -9.37 -4.61
N GLN A 451 43.81 -10.01 -5.41
CA GLN A 451 42.40 -9.64 -5.50
C GLN A 451 41.64 -9.95 -4.21
N ALA A 452 41.95 -11.06 -3.54
CA ALA A 452 41.36 -11.40 -2.25
C ALA A 452 41.71 -10.36 -1.19
N GLU A 453 42.97 -9.93 -1.12
CA GLU A 453 43.38 -8.84 -0.23
C GLU A 453 42.66 -7.53 -0.58
N ALA A 454 42.60 -7.15 -1.86
CA ALA A 454 41.88 -5.95 -2.28
C ALA A 454 40.37 -5.98 -1.95
N VAL A 455 39.75 -7.17 -1.96
CA VAL A 455 38.34 -7.35 -1.54
C VAL A 455 38.22 -7.12 -0.02
N LEU A 456 39.10 -7.73 0.77
CA LEU A 456 39.08 -7.60 2.22
C LEU A 456 39.33 -6.16 2.65
N ASP A 457 40.35 -5.49 2.10
CA ASP A 457 40.69 -4.10 2.41
C ASP A 457 39.51 -3.16 2.14
N ARG A 458 38.84 -3.31 0.98
CA ARG A 458 37.67 -2.50 0.63
C ARG A 458 36.48 -2.76 1.55
N LEU A 459 36.29 -4.01 1.99
CA LEU A 459 35.22 -4.38 2.90
C LEU A 459 35.47 -3.82 4.30
N VAL A 460 36.70 -3.90 4.80
CA VAL A 460 37.13 -3.29 6.07
C VAL A 460 36.89 -1.78 6.04
N ASP A 461 37.40 -1.10 5.02
CA ASP A 461 37.24 0.35 4.87
C ASP A 461 35.77 0.77 4.76
N ALA A 462 34.94 -0.05 4.09
CA ALA A 462 33.51 0.16 3.98
C ALA A 462 32.81 -0.02 5.33
N LEU A 463 33.17 -1.05 6.09
CA LEU A 463 32.64 -1.32 7.42
C LEU A 463 32.92 -0.17 8.37
N SER A 464 34.18 0.25 8.52
CA SER A 464 34.54 1.33 9.44
C SER A 464 33.88 2.67 9.03
N ALA A 465 33.69 2.91 7.73
CA ALA A 465 32.98 4.10 7.27
C ALA A 465 31.48 4.07 7.54
N ALA A 466 30.84 2.92 7.37
CA ALA A 466 29.43 2.73 7.66
C ALA A 466 29.15 2.86 9.17
N GLU A 467 30.00 2.24 10.00
CA GLU A 467 29.92 2.32 11.46
C GLU A 467 29.96 3.78 11.96
N ARG A 468 30.93 4.58 11.50
CA ARG A 468 31.01 6.01 11.83
C ARG A 468 29.78 6.81 11.37
N ALA A 469 29.20 6.46 10.22
CA ALA A 469 28.06 7.19 9.68
C ALA A 469 26.74 6.88 10.41
N VAL A 470 26.59 5.64 10.90
CA VAL A 470 25.37 5.16 11.59
C VAL A 470 25.43 5.49 13.08
N HIS A 471 26.54 5.18 13.78
CA HIS A 471 26.68 5.38 15.23
C HIS A 471 27.16 6.80 15.60
N GLY A 472 27.91 7.48 14.73
CA GLY A 472 28.40 8.86 14.98
C GLY A 472 27.34 9.96 14.97
N ARG A 473 26.06 9.63 14.69
CA ARG A 473 24.93 10.58 14.77
C ARG A 473 24.29 10.66 16.17
N LEU A 474 24.69 9.81 17.13
CA LEU A 474 24.17 9.84 18.50
C LEU A 474 24.97 10.76 19.44
N ASP A 475 26.21 11.12 19.11
CA ASP A 475 27.10 11.91 19.99
C ASP A 475 27.08 13.43 19.80
N THR A 476 26.29 13.98 18.85
CA THR A 476 26.24 15.44 18.60
C THR A 476 25.01 16.16 19.16
N CYS A 477 24.26 15.56 20.09
CA CYS A 477 23.19 16.25 20.80
C CYS A 477 23.66 16.60 22.24
N PRO A 478 23.75 17.88 22.64
CA PRO A 478 24.22 18.23 23.98
C PRO A 478 23.22 17.71 25.02
N ARG A 479 23.68 16.79 25.89
CA ARG A 479 22.93 16.31 27.06
C ARG A 479 22.64 17.50 27.98
N THR A 480 21.42 18.02 27.94
CA THR A 480 20.91 18.93 28.97
C THR A 480 20.77 18.17 30.28
N GLU A 481 21.56 18.54 31.29
CA GLU A 481 21.42 18.08 32.67
C GLU A 481 19.99 18.35 33.19
N PRO A 482 19.38 17.41 33.96
CA PRO A 482 18.10 17.65 34.60
C PRO A 482 18.28 18.62 35.78
N PRO A 483 17.38 19.61 35.95
CA PRO A 483 17.50 20.58 37.04
C PRO A 483 17.19 19.93 38.40
N PRO A 484 17.77 20.44 39.50
CA PRO A 484 17.56 19.89 40.85
C PRO A 484 16.16 20.22 41.38
N PRO A 485 15.61 19.42 42.32
CA PRO A 485 14.27 19.62 42.83
C PRO A 485 14.23 20.80 43.81
N LEU A 486 13.26 21.71 43.65
CA LEU A 486 13.00 22.80 44.59
C LEU A 486 11.73 22.54 45.45
N PRO A 487 11.72 23.02 46.71
CA PRO A 487 10.88 22.54 47.82
C PRO A 487 9.51 23.25 47.90
N PRO A 488 8.60 22.86 48.82
CA PRO A 488 7.19 23.21 48.72
C PRO A 488 6.84 24.55 49.36
N GLY A 489 5.94 25.30 48.71
CA GLY A 489 4.89 26.03 49.40
C GLY A 489 4.85 27.56 49.29
N ARG A 490 3.61 28.02 49.05
CA ARG A 490 2.94 29.27 49.48
C ARG A 490 2.94 30.50 48.57
N ALA A 491 1.70 30.94 48.37
CA ALA A 491 1.24 32.17 47.74
C ALA A 491 1.68 33.46 48.46
N ARG A 492 1.91 34.54 47.70
CA ARG A 492 1.13 35.80 47.70
C ARG A 492 1.83 36.94 46.95
N LYS A 493 1.05 37.60 46.07
CA LYS A 493 0.83 39.05 45.86
C LYS A 493 2.00 40.06 45.87
N HIS A 494 2.07 40.76 44.73
CA HIS A 494 2.11 42.22 44.50
C HIS A 494 3.32 43.09 44.87
N SER A 495 3.52 44.05 43.94
CA SER A 495 4.06 45.41 44.07
C SER A 495 5.59 45.54 43.96
N VAL A 496 6.22 46.59 43.42
CA VAL A 496 5.85 47.86 42.74
C VAL A 496 7.21 48.43 42.23
N ASN A 497 7.20 49.24 41.15
CA ASN A 497 8.37 50.03 40.67
C ASN A 497 8.96 50.97 41.76
N PRO A 498 10.17 51.54 41.58
CA PRO A 498 10.28 52.83 40.89
C PRO A 498 11.53 53.03 40.00
N THR A 499 11.32 53.92 39.02
CA THR A 499 12.18 54.69 38.08
C THR A 499 13.21 55.62 38.79
N PRO A 500 14.02 56.54 38.14
CA PRO A 500 14.20 56.90 36.70
C PRO A 500 15.64 57.30 36.16
N ASP A 501 15.72 57.44 34.82
CA ASP A 501 16.43 58.42 33.91
C ASP A 501 17.96 58.68 33.88
N PRO A 502 18.52 59.36 32.82
CA PRO A 502 17.93 59.81 31.52
C PRO A 502 18.80 59.59 30.25
N ASP A 503 18.18 59.69 29.06
CA ASP A 503 18.57 60.64 27.97
C ASP A 503 17.72 60.41 26.69
N ALA A 504 17.03 61.47 26.27
CA ALA A 504 16.28 61.63 25.00
C ALA A 504 16.96 62.73 24.14
N PRO A 505 16.60 63.00 22.86
CA PRO A 505 15.31 63.65 22.51
C PRO A 505 14.63 63.12 21.22
N GLU A 506 13.30 63.02 21.18
CA GLU A 506 12.28 63.97 20.61
C GLU A 506 12.19 63.95 19.06
N THR A 507 11.03 63.91 18.40
CA THR A 507 9.80 64.74 18.47
C THR A 507 8.70 64.01 17.65
N GLY A 508 7.38 64.18 17.78
CA GLY A 508 6.53 65.00 18.64
C GLY A 508 5.05 64.88 18.20
N ASP A 509 4.14 64.87 19.19
CA ASP A 509 2.81 65.49 19.24
C ASP A 509 1.68 65.09 18.26
N SER A 510 0.41 64.93 18.64
CA SER A 510 -0.44 65.35 19.79
C SER A 510 -1.87 64.85 19.48
N ALA A 511 -2.94 64.90 20.27
CA ALA A 511 -3.23 64.94 21.70
C ALA A 511 -4.75 64.62 21.84
N VAL A 512 -5.13 64.18 23.05
CA VAL A 512 -6.48 63.89 23.58
C VAL A 512 -7.24 65.20 23.92
N PRO A 513 -8.54 65.24 24.36
CA PRO A 513 -9.00 64.84 25.73
C PRO A 513 -10.44 64.24 25.80
N SER A 514 -10.75 63.24 26.64
CA SER A 514 -11.18 63.25 28.07
C SER A 514 -12.60 63.77 28.40
N SER A 515 -13.45 62.98 29.09
CA SER A 515 -13.88 63.22 30.49
C SER A 515 -15.05 62.34 31.02
N ARG A 516 -14.86 61.81 32.25
CA ARG A 516 -15.76 61.69 33.44
C ARG A 516 -17.06 60.85 33.36
N THR A 517 -17.15 59.66 33.96
CA THR A 517 -17.39 59.24 35.39
C THR A 517 -18.80 59.50 35.98
N ALA A 518 -19.57 58.43 36.25
CA ALA A 518 -20.22 58.06 37.53
C ALA A 518 -21.27 56.92 37.34
N GLY A 519 -21.22 55.86 38.16
CA GLY A 519 -22.29 54.81 38.29
C GLY A 519 -23.34 55.17 39.36
N PRO A 520 -24.09 54.22 39.99
CA PRO A 520 -24.35 52.81 39.66
C PRO A 520 -25.86 52.38 39.65
N LEU A 521 -26.15 51.26 38.95
CA LEU A 521 -27.25 50.24 39.00
C LEU A 521 -28.66 50.58 39.55
N PRO A 522 -29.78 50.13 38.92
CA PRO A 522 -30.19 48.70 38.97
C PRO A 522 -31.03 48.17 37.78
N ALA A 523 -31.48 46.91 37.88
CA ALA A 523 -32.27 46.16 36.91
C ALA A 523 -33.73 46.62 36.74
N ASN A 524 -34.22 46.54 35.48
CA ASN A 524 -35.58 46.29 34.93
C ASN A 524 -36.81 46.82 35.69
N PRO A 525 -37.82 47.43 35.00
CA PRO A 525 -38.78 46.60 34.25
C PRO A 525 -39.60 47.28 33.09
N PHE A 526 -40.40 46.47 32.37
CA PHE A 526 -41.66 46.77 31.60
C PHE A 526 -41.67 47.82 30.45
N ARG A 527 -42.06 47.41 29.22
CA ARG A 527 -43.36 47.60 28.49
C ARG A 527 -43.92 49.03 28.35
N ALA A 528 -44.37 49.35 27.12
CA ALA A 528 -45.68 49.92 26.70
C ALA A 528 -45.52 50.62 25.33
N ASP A 529 -46.24 50.25 24.26
CA ASP A 529 -47.66 50.58 23.94
C ASP A 529 -47.83 52.10 23.62
N SER A 530 -48.47 52.57 22.53
CA SER A 530 -49.82 52.21 22.07
C SER A 530 -50.30 53.04 20.84
N LEU A 531 -51.45 52.58 20.28
CA LEU A 531 -52.49 53.25 19.46
C LEU A 531 -52.36 53.17 17.92
N THR A 532 -53.23 52.60 17.06
CA THR A 532 -54.60 51.99 16.99
C THR A 532 -55.44 52.74 15.94
N VAL A 533 -55.98 52.02 14.94
CA VAL A 533 -57.39 51.95 14.43
C VAL A 533 -57.39 50.77 13.44
N GLY A 534 -58.31 49.80 13.32
CA GLY A 534 -59.65 49.52 13.83
C GLY A 534 -60.15 48.18 13.20
N PRO A 535 -61.33 47.65 13.56
CA PRO A 535 -61.60 46.21 13.67
C PRO A 535 -62.53 45.61 12.58
N VAL A 536 -62.60 44.27 12.50
CA VAL A 536 -63.80 43.40 12.71
C VAL A 536 -63.42 41.90 12.57
N SER A 537 -64.07 41.09 13.43
CA SER A 537 -63.95 39.64 13.73
C SER A 537 -64.49 38.71 12.61
N ALA A 538 -64.50 37.36 12.66
CA ALA A 538 -64.25 36.29 13.64
C ALA A 538 -64.06 34.96 12.86
N GLY A 539 -63.41 33.94 13.46
CA GLY A 539 -63.57 32.54 13.06
C GLY A 539 -62.33 31.66 13.24
N SER A 540 -62.16 31.10 14.44
CA SER A 540 -61.11 30.16 14.86
C SER A 540 -61.42 28.71 14.46
N LEU A 541 -60.38 27.88 14.27
CA LEU A 541 -60.33 26.49 14.74
C LEU A 541 -58.86 26.08 14.93
N SER A 542 -58.51 25.71 16.17
CA SER A 542 -57.21 25.20 16.62
C SER A 542 -57.06 23.70 16.33
N ALA A 543 -55.88 23.25 15.90
CA ALA A 543 -55.48 21.85 15.91
C ALA A 543 -54.08 21.70 16.56
N GLY A 544 -53.97 20.76 17.51
CA GLY A 544 -52.81 20.52 18.38
C GLY A 544 -51.70 19.65 17.75
N PRO A 545 -50.81 19.06 18.57
CA PRO A 545 -49.63 18.34 18.08
C PRO A 545 -50.01 16.92 17.61
N GLU A 546 -49.83 16.63 16.32
CA GLU A 546 -49.98 15.29 15.72
C GLU A 546 -48.59 14.71 15.38
N THR A 547 -48.03 13.90 16.28
CA THR A 547 -47.98 12.42 16.29
C THR A 547 -46.81 11.80 15.51
N VAL A 548 -45.69 11.60 16.21
CA VAL A 548 -44.71 10.56 15.89
C VAL A 548 -45.43 9.20 16.05
N PRO A 549 -45.32 8.25 15.10
CA PRO A 549 -45.91 6.93 15.26
C PRO A 549 -45.34 6.25 16.51
N ARG A 550 -46.20 5.95 17.49
CA ARG A 550 -45.84 5.16 18.68
C ARG A 550 -45.67 3.70 18.27
N GLN A 551 -44.56 3.11 18.69
CA GLN A 551 -44.24 1.69 18.55
C GLN A 551 -45.32 0.85 19.25
N MET A 552 -46.12 0.09 18.48
CA MET A 552 -47.02 -0.93 19.05
C MET A 552 -46.20 -2.15 19.46
N GLN A 553 -46.27 -2.51 20.74
CA GLN A 553 -45.84 -3.81 21.24
C GLN A 553 -46.83 -4.87 20.75
N ALA A 554 -46.50 -5.56 19.65
CA ALA A 554 -47.14 -6.80 19.26
C ALA A 554 -46.21 -7.96 19.62
N GLY A 555 -46.69 -8.85 20.49
CA GLY A 555 -45.95 -9.98 21.03
C GLY A 555 -45.48 -10.95 19.95
N ARG A 556 -44.17 -10.95 19.72
CA ARG A 556 -43.38 -12.16 19.51
C ARG A 556 -42.25 -12.10 20.54
N THR A 557 -42.19 -13.13 21.36
CA THR A 557 -41.16 -13.39 22.37
C THR A 557 -39.78 -12.89 21.95
N PRO A 558 -39.08 -12.05 22.76
CA PRO A 558 -37.69 -11.69 22.53
C PRO A 558 -36.77 -12.82 23.02
N ASP A 559 -37.04 -14.06 22.62
CA ASP A 559 -36.12 -15.17 22.84
C ASP A 559 -35.44 -15.48 21.51
N GLY A 560 -34.48 -14.61 21.22
CA GLY A 560 -33.47 -14.75 20.19
C GLY A 560 -32.15 -14.19 20.69
N HIS A 561 -31.81 -14.48 21.96
CA HIS A 561 -30.46 -14.35 22.49
C HIS A 561 -29.53 -15.32 21.74
N LEU A 562 -29.21 -15.02 20.48
CA LEU A 562 -27.97 -15.48 19.85
C LEU A 562 -26.85 -14.63 20.43
N ALA A 563 -26.32 -15.12 21.55
CA ALA A 563 -24.99 -14.85 22.10
C ALA A 563 -24.32 -13.53 21.64
N SER A 564 -24.70 -12.40 22.24
CA SER A 564 -23.99 -11.12 22.12
C SER A 564 -22.67 -11.11 22.91
N GLY A 565 -21.91 -12.21 22.88
CA GLY A 565 -20.70 -12.40 23.68
C GLY A 565 -19.67 -13.37 23.09
N LEU A 566 -19.76 -13.77 21.82
CA LEU A 566 -18.83 -14.75 21.25
C LEU A 566 -18.16 -14.40 19.92
N PHE A 567 -18.44 -13.24 19.31
CA PHE A 567 -17.68 -12.77 18.13
C PHE A 567 -17.48 -11.26 18.18
N GLU A 568 -16.23 -10.82 18.36
CA GLU A 568 -15.82 -9.43 18.13
C GLU A 568 -16.04 -9.06 16.65
N ASP A 569 -16.49 -7.83 16.38
CA ASP A 569 -16.57 -7.30 15.01
C ASP A 569 -15.17 -7.29 14.40
N PRO A 570 -14.91 -7.99 13.27
CA PRO A 570 -13.56 -8.08 12.70
C PRO A 570 -12.92 -6.72 12.37
N ILE A 571 -13.72 -5.67 12.17
CA ILE A 571 -13.21 -4.32 11.93
C ILE A 571 -12.60 -3.67 13.18
N ASP A 572 -13.02 -4.13 14.37
CA ASP A 572 -12.54 -3.65 15.67
C ASP A 572 -11.28 -4.41 16.15
N ALA A 573 -10.75 -5.32 15.33
CA ALA A 573 -9.57 -6.11 15.65
C ALA A 573 -8.37 -5.22 16.05
N SER A 574 -7.65 -5.62 17.11
CA SER A 574 -6.50 -4.87 17.63
C SER A 574 -5.33 -4.82 16.64
N ASP A 575 -5.13 -5.88 15.85
CA ASP A 575 -4.21 -5.88 14.71
C ASP A 575 -4.80 -5.08 13.54
N SER A 576 -4.09 -4.04 13.12
CA SER A 576 -4.52 -3.15 12.04
C SER A 576 -4.58 -3.85 10.68
N ASN A 577 -3.77 -4.90 10.44
CA ASN A 577 -3.85 -5.68 9.21
C ASN A 577 -5.17 -6.46 9.15
N THR A 578 -5.54 -7.12 10.25
CA THR A 578 -6.81 -7.84 10.37
C THR A 578 -8.02 -6.91 10.18
N ALA A 579 -7.99 -5.71 10.75
CA ALA A 579 -9.06 -4.72 10.58
C ALA A 579 -9.16 -4.22 9.13
N ALA A 580 -8.02 -3.95 8.48
CA ALA A 580 -7.97 -3.57 7.06
C ALA A 580 -8.47 -4.69 6.14
N GLU A 581 -8.09 -5.93 6.44
CA GLU A 581 -8.54 -7.11 5.72
C GLU A 581 -10.06 -7.27 5.80
N ALA A 582 -10.62 -7.14 7.01
CA ALA A 582 -12.06 -7.19 7.22
C ALA A 582 -12.80 -6.10 6.44
N ALA A 583 -12.28 -4.87 6.43
CA ALA A 583 -12.86 -3.77 5.66
C ALA A 583 -12.82 -4.03 4.15
N ALA A 584 -11.73 -4.58 3.63
CA ALA A 584 -11.59 -4.92 2.21
C ALA A 584 -12.51 -6.07 1.79
N VAL A 585 -12.59 -7.13 2.58
CA VAL A 585 -13.54 -8.24 2.39
C VAL A 585 -14.98 -7.71 2.36
N GLU A 586 -15.35 -6.87 3.33
CA GLU A 586 -16.70 -6.29 3.41
C GLU A 586 -17.03 -5.45 2.16
N ASN A 587 -16.09 -4.64 1.68
CA ASN A 587 -16.27 -3.83 0.47
C ASN A 587 -16.46 -4.69 -0.80
N LEU A 588 -15.65 -5.73 -0.98
CA LEU A 588 -15.78 -6.66 -2.11
C LEU A 588 -17.12 -7.37 -2.10
N LEU A 589 -17.54 -7.88 -0.93
CA LEU A 589 -18.81 -8.58 -0.78
C LEU A 589 -20.01 -7.66 -0.96
N ARG A 590 -19.96 -6.42 -0.44
CA ARG A 590 -21.00 -5.41 -0.69
C ARG A 590 -21.12 -5.08 -2.18
N CYS A 591 -19.99 -4.89 -2.86
CA CYS A 591 -19.96 -4.71 -4.31
C CYS A 591 -20.63 -5.89 -5.01
N TRP A 592 -20.23 -7.12 -4.70
CA TRP A 592 -20.77 -8.32 -5.32
C TRP A 592 -22.27 -8.46 -5.09
N VAL A 593 -22.72 -8.41 -3.82
CA VAL A 593 -24.13 -8.55 -3.44
C VAL A 593 -25.01 -7.52 -4.14
N ARG A 594 -24.56 -6.25 -4.17
CA ARG A 594 -25.30 -5.19 -4.85
C ARG A 594 -25.31 -5.35 -6.36
N GLU A 595 -24.16 -5.66 -6.96
CA GLU A 595 -24.00 -5.67 -8.41
C GLU A 595 -24.60 -6.91 -9.07
N THR A 596 -24.76 -8.00 -8.32
CA THR A 596 -25.47 -9.22 -8.71
C THR A 596 -26.91 -9.28 -8.16
N ASN A 597 -27.35 -8.27 -7.42
CA ASN A 597 -28.67 -8.14 -6.81
C ASN A 597 -29.09 -9.39 -5.99
N LEU A 598 -28.17 -9.89 -5.15
CA LEU A 598 -28.43 -11.05 -4.28
C LEU A 598 -29.45 -10.74 -3.18
N SER A 599 -30.39 -11.67 -2.98
CA SER A 599 -31.41 -11.58 -1.94
C SER A 599 -30.85 -11.84 -0.54
N ALA A 600 -31.59 -11.37 0.47
CA ALA A 600 -31.29 -11.65 1.87
C ALA A 600 -31.24 -13.18 2.15
N PRO A 601 -30.27 -13.67 2.93
CA PRO A 601 -30.24 -15.07 3.33
C PRO A 601 -31.37 -15.41 4.29
N THR A 602 -31.85 -16.65 4.25
CA THR A 602 -32.88 -17.16 5.19
C THR A 602 -32.34 -17.43 6.60
N GLY A 603 -31.01 -17.43 6.78
CA GLY A 603 -30.32 -17.66 8.04
C GLY A 603 -29.12 -16.73 8.25
N PRO A 604 -28.28 -16.97 9.27
CA PRO A 604 -27.17 -16.07 9.65
C PRO A 604 -25.97 -16.13 8.69
N THR A 605 -26.05 -16.90 7.61
CA THR A 605 -24.98 -17.11 6.65
C THR A 605 -25.50 -16.92 5.24
N LEU A 606 -24.87 -16.01 4.50
CA LEU A 606 -25.08 -15.81 3.07
C LEU A 606 -24.23 -16.83 2.31
N ARG A 607 -24.86 -17.59 1.43
CA ARG A 607 -24.17 -18.48 0.49
C ARG A 607 -24.07 -17.79 -0.87
N ILE A 608 -22.85 -17.54 -1.33
CA ILE A 608 -22.56 -16.96 -2.65
C ILE A 608 -22.03 -18.07 -3.56
N PRO A 609 -22.80 -18.55 -4.54
CA PRO A 609 -22.31 -19.54 -5.50
C PRO A 609 -21.27 -18.90 -6.45
N LEU A 610 -20.16 -19.61 -6.68
CA LEU A 610 -19.10 -19.26 -7.62
C LEU A 610 -19.04 -20.34 -8.71
N ASN A 611 -19.92 -20.23 -9.70
CA ASN A 611 -20.16 -21.28 -10.68
C ASN A 611 -18.93 -21.58 -11.54
N ALA A 612 -18.15 -20.56 -11.91
CA ALA A 612 -16.93 -20.70 -12.70
C ALA A 612 -15.79 -21.41 -11.92
N SER A 613 -15.90 -21.44 -10.60
CA SER A 613 -14.96 -22.11 -9.70
C SER A 613 -15.49 -23.44 -9.17
N GLY A 614 -16.77 -23.76 -9.39
CA GLY A 614 -17.41 -24.97 -8.89
C GLY A 614 -17.55 -25.04 -7.36
N ILE A 615 -17.48 -23.90 -6.68
CA ILE A 615 -17.52 -23.79 -5.21
C ILE A 615 -18.51 -22.71 -4.77
N ALA A 616 -18.70 -22.53 -3.46
CA ALA A 616 -19.44 -21.39 -2.91
C ALA A 616 -18.69 -20.75 -1.74
N LEU A 617 -18.91 -19.45 -1.53
CA LEU A 617 -18.50 -18.75 -0.32
C LEU A 617 -19.63 -18.78 0.70
N LEU A 618 -19.34 -19.21 1.92
CA LEU A 618 -20.21 -19.11 3.08
C LEU A 618 -19.77 -17.91 3.91
N VAL A 619 -20.62 -16.88 3.96
CA VAL A 619 -20.31 -15.58 4.55
C VAL A 619 -21.23 -15.35 5.76
N PRO A 620 -20.70 -15.28 6.99
CA PRO A 620 -21.49 -14.88 8.14
C PRO A 620 -22.04 -13.46 7.96
N VAL A 621 -23.32 -13.24 8.26
CA VAL A 621 -23.95 -11.92 8.16
C VAL A 621 -24.13 -11.35 9.56
N LEU A 622 -23.40 -10.26 9.85
CA LEU A 622 -23.49 -9.52 11.12
C LEU A 622 -24.63 -8.50 11.09
N TYR A 623 -24.90 -7.94 9.90
CA TYR A 623 -26.01 -7.01 9.65
C TYR A 623 -26.41 -7.07 8.18
N TRP A 624 -27.70 -7.26 7.90
CA TRP A 624 -28.24 -7.17 6.53
C TRP A 624 -28.95 -5.83 6.35
N SER A 625 -28.43 -5.00 5.45
CA SER A 625 -28.97 -3.67 5.15
C SER A 625 -29.96 -3.73 3.98
N ALA A 626 -31.07 -3.01 4.08
CA ALA A 626 -32.01 -2.85 2.97
C ALA A 626 -31.47 -1.91 1.87
N THR A 627 -30.48 -1.11 2.23
CA THR A 627 -29.85 -0.09 1.37
C THR A 627 -28.43 -0.45 0.92
N GLY A 628 -27.96 -1.67 1.21
CA GLY A 628 -26.69 -2.21 0.71
C GLY A 628 -25.48 -2.06 1.64
N TRP A 629 -25.64 -1.46 2.84
CA TRP A 629 -24.58 -1.32 3.86
C TRP A 629 -24.47 -2.55 4.78
N HIS A 630 -24.41 -3.74 4.19
CA HIS A 630 -24.30 -4.99 4.96
C HIS A 630 -23.03 -5.03 5.83
N ARG A 631 -23.05 -5.71 6.98
CA ARG A 631 -21.85 -6.06 7.75
C ARG A 631 -21.62 -7.57 7.67
N PHE A 632 -20.40 -7.97 7.34
CA PHE A 632 -20.05 -9.38 7.12
C PHE A 632 -18.98 -9.85 8.10
N GLY A 633 -19.05 -11.14 8.47
CA GLY A 633 -17.97 -11.84 9.16
C GLY A 633 -16.99 -12.46 8.16
N LYS A 634 -15.96 -13.15 8.68
CA LYS A 634 -14.92 -13.76 7.84
C LYS A 634 -15.47 -14.95 7.03
N PRO A 635 -15.42 -14.91 5.68
CA PRO A 635 -16.00 -15.95 4.84
C PRO A 635 -15.15 -17.22 4.78
N VAL A 636 -15.78 -18.35 4.43
CA VAL A 636 -15.11 -19.64 4.16
C VAL A 636 -15.57 -20.23 2.84
N LEU A 637 -14.73 -21.10 2.27
CA LEU A 637 -15.12 -21.90 1.12
C LEU A 637 -15.98 -23.08 1.59
N GLU A 638 -17.11 -23.28 0.93
CA GLU A 638 -18.00 -24.42 1.13
C GLU A 638 -17.24 -25.72 0.85
N GLY A 639 -17.34 -26.70 1.78
CA GLY A 639 -16.60 -27.96 1.70
C GLY A 639 -15.18 -27.94 2.29
N GLY A 640 -14.71 -26.79 2.82
CA GLY A 640 -13.46 -26.73 3.57
C GLY A 640 -13.50 -27.54 4.86
N SER A 641 -12.37 -28.17 5.24
CA SER A 641 -12.26 -28.93 6.49
C SER A 641 -12.47 -28.04 7.72
N ILE A 642 -12.88 -28.63 8.84
CA ILE A 642 -12.96 -27.94 10.13
C ILE A 642 -11.54 -27.45 10.48
N GLY A 643 -11.30 -26.14 10.37
CA GLY A 643 -9.98 -25.52 10.55
C GLY A 643 -9.34 -24.92 9.29
N ALA A 644 -9.98 -25.01 8.12
CA ALA A 644 -9.51 -24.35 6.91
C ALA A 644 -9.39 -22.82 7.12
N PRO A 645 -8.36 -22.17 6.55
CA PRO A 645 -8.20 -20.73 6.65
C PRO A 645 -9.42 -20.00 6.06
N ARG A 646 -9.81 -18.90 6.72
CA ARG A 646 -10.86 -18.02 6.21
C ARG A 646 -10.37 -17.36 4.92
N ALA A 647 -11.28 -17.12 3.97
CA ALA A 647 -10.92 -16.45 2.72
C ALA A 647 -10.63 -14.97 2.99
N ASP A 648 -9.44 -14.54 2.59
CA ASP A 648 -8.98 -13.15 2.66
C ASP A 648 -9.45 -12.36 1.42
N ALA A 649 -9.30 -11.03 1.43
CA ALA A 649 -9.71 -10.10 0.39
C ALA A 649 -9.04 -10.40 -0.95
N VAL A 650 -7.76 -10.80 -0.95
CA VAL A 650 -7.01 -11.19 -2.15
C VAL A 650 -7.63 -12.44 -2.77
N THR A 651 -7.93 -13.45 -1.96
CA THR A 651 -8.59 -14.70 -2.36
C THR A 651 -9.99 -14.41 -2.91
N ILE A 652 -10.78 -13.59 -2.21
CA ILE A 652 -12.12 -13.20 -2.66
C ILE A 652 -12.02 -12.44 -3.98
N ALA A 653 -11.10 -11.48 -4.11
CA ALA A 653 -10.90 -10.74 -5.35
C ALA A 653 -10.57 -11.67 -6.52
N ALA A 654 -9.66 -12.65 -6.33
CA ALA A 654 -9.34 -13.63 -7.36
C ALA A 654 -10.55 -14.47 -7.76
N LEU A 655 -11.34 -14.94 -6.79
CA LEU A 655 -12.55 -15.74 -7.02
C LEU A 655 -13.65 -14.94 -7.74
N LEU A 656 -13.92 -13.71 -7.30
CA LEU A 656 -14.91 -12.83 -7.94
C LEU A 656 -14.46 -12.41 -9.35
N GLY A 657 -13.17 -12.14 -9.54
CA GLY A 657 -12.60 -11.83 -10.85
C GLY A 657 -12.74 -12.98 -11.84
N ARG A 658 -12.55 -14.22 -11.37
CA ARG A 658 -12.81 -15.43 -12.16
C ARG A 658 -14.30 -15.61 -12.48
N GLU A 659 -15.19 -15.39 -11.51
CA GLU A 659 -16.64 -15.51 -11.72
C GLU A 659 -17.17 -14.50 -12.74
N ALA A 660 -16.57 -13.30 -12.81
CA ALA A 660 -16.91 -12.30 -13.82
C ALA A 660 -16.38 -12.61 -15.24
N GLY A 661 -15.51 -13.64 -15.39
CA GLY A 661 -15.04 -14.13 -16.68
C GLY A 661 -14.08 -13.22 -17.45
N GLN A 662 -13.31 -12.35 -16.78
CA GLN A 662 -12.47 -11.32 -17.43
C GLN A 662 -10.96 -11.54 -17.27
N SER A 663 -10.17 -11.15 -18.29
CA SER A 663 -8.71 -11.27 -18.35
C SER A 663 -7.96 -10.38 -17.34
N ASP A 664 -8.56 -9.27 -16.91
CA ASP A 664 -7.93 -8.25 -16.05
C ASP A 664 -8.05 -8.55 -14.54
N SER A 665 -8.47 -9.76 -14.17
CA SER A 665 -8.58 -10.22 -12.77
C SER A 665 -7.27 -10.05 -11.97
N THR A 666 -6.11 -10.18 -12.62
CA THR A 666 -4.80 -10.03 -11.96
C THR A 666 -4.52 -8.59 -11.52
N GLU A 667 -4.88 -7.58 -12.34
CA GLU A 667 -4.71 -6.16 -11.98
C GLU A 667 -5.61 -5.80 -10.79
N MET A 668 -6.85 -6.29 -10.79
CA MET A 668 -7.77 -6.10 -9.67
C MET A 668 -7.20 -6.69 -8.37
N VAL A 669 -6.68 -7.91 -8.41
CA VAL A 669 -6.07 -8.56 -7.23
C VAL A 669 -4.90 -7.74 -6.69
N GLY A 670 -4.00 -7.26 -7.56
CA GLY A 670 -2.88 -6.40 -7.16
C GLY A 670 -3.35 -5.11 -6.50
N ARG A 671 -4.41 -4.48 -7.00
CA ARG A 671 -4.98 -3.26 -6.40
C ARG A 671 -5.74 -3.51 -5.10
N VAL A 672 -6.37 -4.66 -4.94
CA VAL A 672 -6.98 -5.06 -3.66
C VAL A 672 -5.89 -5.20 -2.61
N ALA A 673 -4.79 -5.89 -2.94
CA ALA A 673 -3.64 -6.03 -2.04
C ALA A 673 -3.04 -4.66 -1.66
N ASP A 674 -2.81 -3.77 -2.63
CA ASP A 674 -2.34 -2.40 -2.35
C ASP A 674 -3.34 -1.65 -1.46
N SER A 675 -4.64 -1.69 -1.75
CA SER A 675 -5.67 -1.03 -0.94
C SER A 675 -5.71 -1.55 0.51
N VAL A 676 -5.54 -2.86 0.73
CA VAL A 676 -5.45 -3.48 2.06
C VAL A 676 -4.23 -2.93 2.81
N GLN A 677 -3.05 -2.98 2.18
CA GLN A 677 -1.81 -2.51 2.76
C GLN A 677 -1.89 -1.02 3.16
N ARG A 678 -2.44 -0.17 2.28
CA ARG A 678 -2.64 1.26 2.59
C ARG A 678 -3.59 1.47 3.75
N THR A 679 -4.71 0.74 3.76
CA THR A 679 -5.71 0.84 4.83
C THR A 679 -5.12 0.40 6.18
N ALA A 680 -4.31 -0.67 6.21
CA ALA A 680 -3.62 -1.12 7.43
C ALA A 680 -2.66 -0.05 7.97
N ALA A 681 -1.89 0.61 7.09
CA ALA A 681 -1.03 1.72 7.47
C ALA A 681 -1.83 2.91 8.04
N PHE A 682 -2.96 3.27 7.43
CA PHE A 682 -3.81 4.35 7.93
C PHE A 682 -4.42 4.05 9.29
N ILE A 683 -4.91 2.82 9.50
CA ILE A 683 -5.46 2.40 10.79
C ILE A 683 -4.36 2.41 11.86
N THR A 684 -3.17 1.91 11.54
CA THR A 684 -2.02 1.88 12.46
C THR A 684 -1.67 3.28 12.92
N GLU A 685 -1.43 4.21 11.98
CA GLU A 685 -1.06 5.58 12.32
C GLU A 685 -2.17 6.29 13.10
N ARG A 686 -3.44 6.14 12.70
CA ARG A 686 -4.56 6.82 13.35
C ARG A 686 -4.92 6.22 14.72
N ARG A 687 -4.46 5.01 15.04
CA ARG A 687 -4.53 4.47 16.42
C ARG A 687 -3.44 5.07 17.30
N LEU A 688 -2.24 5.32 16.76
CA LEU A 688 -1.13 5.96 17.48
C LEU A 688 -1.40 7.45 17.71
N SER A 689 -1.94 8.13 16.69
CA SER A 689 -2.19 9.57 16.69
C SER A 689 -3.65 9.84 16.30
N PRO A 690 -4.64 9.62 17.19
CA PRO A 690 -6.07 9.70 16.87
C PRO A 690 -6.61 11.12 16.78
N GLU A 691 -5.95 12.07 17.43
CA GLU A 691 -6.36 13.47 17.43
C GLU A 691 -6.08 14.14 16.07
N PRO A 692 -6.86 15.16 15.67
CA PRO A 692 -6.54 15.99 14.52
C PRO A 692 -5.21 16.73 14.69
N SER A 693 -4.60 17.17 13.58
CA SER A 693 -3.47 18.10 13.63
C SER A 693 -3.88 19.41 14.32
N SER A 694 -2.97 20.03 15.08
CA SER A 694 -3.20 21.35 15.69
C SER A 694 -3.48 22.47 14.67
N GLU A 695 -3.06 22.26 13.42
CA GLU A 695 -3.30 23.18 12.31
C GLU A 695 -4.61 22.90 11.55
N ALA A 696 -5.34 21.82 11.87
CA ALA A 696 -6.55 21.43 11.16
C ALA A 696 -7.79 22.16 11.68
N ASP A 697 -8.52 22.81 10.77
CA ASP A 697 -9.88 23.26 11.04
C ASP A 697 -10.89 22.07 11.00
N PRO A 698 -12.14 22.26 11.47
CA PRO A 698 -13.14 21.18 11.49
C PRO A 698 -13.45 20.61 10.10
N PHE A 699 -13.38 21.43 9.06
CA PHE A 699 -13.57 21.02 7.67
C PHE A 699 -12.46 20.06 7.24
N LEU A 700 -11.19 20.43 7.44
CA LEU A 700 -10.05 19.59 7.10
C LEU A 700 -10.05 18.28 7.90
N THR A 701 -10.41 18.35 9.19
CA THR A 701 -10.56 17.17 10.04
C THR A 701 -11.58 16.18 9.45
N ALA A 702 -12.68 16.69 8.91
CA ALA A 702 -13.67 15.86 8.21
C ALA A 702 -13.13 15.26 6.91
N GLU A 703 -12.37 16.03 6.13
CA GLU A 703 -11.75 15.56 4.89
C GLU A 703 -10.71 14.46 5.10
N GLN A 704 -10.04 14.48 6.25
CA GLN A 704 -8.98 13.52 6.62
C GLN A 704 -9.49 12.29 7.37
N SER A 705 -10.81 12.16 7.60
CA SER A 705 -11.38 11.08 8.40
C SER A 705 -11.67 9.78 7.63
N LEU A 706 -11.61 9.81 6.30
CA LEU A 706 -12.07 8.71 5.44
C LEU A 706 -11.00 7.61 5.33
N LEU A 707 -10.71 6.87 6.40
CA LEU A 707 -9.60 5.90 6.42
C LEU A 707 -9.84 4.66 5.54
N LEU A 708 -11.07 4.13 5.55
CA LEU A 708 -11.43 2.90 4.83
C LEU A 708 -11.87 3.16 3.38
N GLY A 709 -12.17 4.42 3.06
CA GLY A 709 -12.56 4.83 1.71
C GLY A 709 -14.03 4.54 1.41
N HIS A 710 -14.39 4.47 0.12
CA HIS A 710 -15.78 4.26 -0.29
C HIS A 710 -16.23 2.82 0.03
N PRO A 711 -17.30 2.62 0.82
CA PRO A 711 -17.74 1.29 1.28
C PRO A 711 -18.36 0.39 0.21
N LEU A 712 -18.48 0.87 -1.03
CA LEU A 712 -19.12 0.18 -2.16
C LEU A 712 -18.21 0.25 -3.39
N HIS A 713 -16.90 0.13 -3.17
CA HIS A 713 -15.87 0.12 -4.18
C HIS A 713 -14.82 -0.94 -3.81
N PRO A 714 -14.30 -1.74 -4.76
CA PRO A 714 -13.42 -2.88 -4.45
C PRO A 714 -12.03 -2.48 -3.95
N THR A 715 -11.48 -1.35 -4.43
CA THR A 715 -10.10 -0.91 -4.14
C THR A 715 -10.03 0.56 -3.72
N PRO A 716 -10.77 0.96 -2.66
CA PRO A 716 -11.04 2.38 -2.38
C PRO A 716 -9.81 3.16 -1.90
N LYS A 717 -8.76 2.47 -1.45
CA LYS A 717 -7.49 3.06 -0.97
C LYS A 717 -6.26 2.65 -1.79
N SER A 718 -6.46 1.99 -2.93
CA SER A 718 -5.35 1.76 -3.84
C SER A 718 -4.83 3.09 -4.40
N ARG A 719 -3.50 3.25 -4.37
CA ARG A 719 -2.75 4.44 -4.81
C ARG A 719 -1.49 4.04 -5.55
N GLU A 720 -1.66 3.05 -6.43
CA GLU A 720 -0.61 2.52 -7.29
C GLU A 720 0.10 3.67 -8.03
N GLY A 721 1.42 3.76 -7.87
CA GLY A 721 2.26 4.85 -8.40
C GLY A 721 2.80 5.83 -7.36
N LEU A 722 2.33 5.77 -6.10
CA LEU A 722 2.95 6.47 -4.98
C LEU A 722 3.91 5.56 -4.20
N SER A 723 5.10 6.07 -3.86
CA SER A 723 5.99 5.43 -2.89
C SER A 723 5.49 5.61 -1.44
N ASP A 724 6.01 4.82 -0.51
CA ASP A 724 5.62 4.92 0.92
C ASP A 724 5.97 6.28 1.54
N ALA A 725 7.05 6.93 1.08
CA ALA A 725 7.42 8.27 1.53
C ALA A 725 6.43 9.32 1.04
N GLU A 726 6.01 9.22 -0.22
CA GLU A 726 5.00 10.10 -0.81
C GLU A 726 3.62 9.87 -0.22
N LEU A 727 3.29 8.63 0.14
CA LEU A 727 2.04 8.30 0.80
C LEU A 727 1.85 9.11 2.09
N ARG A 728 2.89 9.26 2.91
CA ARG A 728 2.84 10.06 4.14
C ARG A 728 2.57 11.54 3.88
N LEU A 729 3.10 12.08 2.77
CA LEU A 729 2.94 13.49 2.43
C LEU A 729 1.59 13.79 1.76
N TYR A 730 1.14 12.89 0.89
CA TYR A 730 0.01 13.16 -0.01
C TYR A 730 -1.31 12.53 0.45
N SER A 731 -1.29 11.66 1.47
CA SER A 731 -2.50 11.00 1.95
C SER A 731 -3.23 11.84 3.02
N PRO A 732 -4.51 12.19 2.82
CA PRO A 732 -5.30 12.85 3.84
C PRO A 732 -5.44 12.00 5.13
N GLU A 733 -5.45 10.68 5.00
CA GLU A 733 -5.63 9.74 6.11
C GLU A 733 -4.46 9.73 7.10
N LEU A 734 -3.29 10.23 6.67
CA LEU A 734 -2.07 10.34 7.49
C LEU A 734 -1.81 11.78 7.93
N HIS A 735 -2.80 12.67 7.80
CA HIS A 735 -2.65 14.11 7.97
C HIS A 735 -1.50 14.70 7.14
N GLY A 736 -1.29 14.15 5.94
CA GLY A 736 -0.24 14.58 5.04
C GLY A 736 -0.36 16.06 4.71
N SER A 737 0.76 16.68 4.36
CA SER A 737 0.80 18.05 3.84
C SER A 737 2.11 18.30 3.11
N PHE A 738 2.12 19.26 2.18
CA PHE A 738 3.28 19.54 1.33
C PHE A 738 3.26 20.99 0.83
N ALA A 739 4.44 21.55 0.54
CA ALA A 739 4.54 22.78 -0.24
C ALA A 739 4.16 22.49 -1.69
N LEU A 740 3.46 23.43 -2.34
CA LEU A 740 3.15 23.32 -3.77
C LEU A 740 4.42 23.42 -4.60
N HIS A 741 4.43 22.76 -5.75
CA HIS A 741 5.49 22.91 -6.75
C HIS A 741 5.10 24.00 -7.72
N TRP A 742 5.98 24.96 -8.01
CA TRP A 742 5.65 26.11 -8.85
C TRP A 742 6.34 26.03 -10.20
N MET A 743 5.61 26.39 -11.25
CA MET A 743 6.12 26.56 -12.61
C MET A 743 5.82 28.00 -13.04
N ALA A 744 6.81 28.70 -13.59
CA ALA A 744 6.58 29.94 -14.32
C ALA A 744 6.27 29.61 -15.79
N VAL A 745 5.14 30.08 -16.28
CA VAL A 745 4.62 29.79 -17.62
C VAL A 745 4.62 31.08 -18.43
N ASP A 746 5.27 31.10 -19.60
CA ASP A 746 5.22 32.26 -20.48
C ASP A 746 3.77 32.54 -20.92
N ARG A 747 3.39 33.83 -20.97
CA ARG A 747 2.01 34.24 -21.28
C ARG A 747 1.53 33.79 -22.66
N SER A 748 2.42 33.49 -23.61
CA SER A 748 2.05 33.01 -24.95
C SER A 748 1.46 31.59 -24.96
N VAL A 749 1.82 30.75 -23.98
CA VAL A 749 1.34 29.37 -23.84
C VAL A 749 0.39 29.17 -22.65
N LEU A 750 0.09 30.26 -21.93
CA LEU A 750 -0.84 30.27 -20.81
C LEU A 750 -2.30 30.23 -21.29
N ALA A 751 -3.08 29.29 -20.76
CA ALA A 751 -4.52 29.29 -20.89
C ALA A 751 -5.16 29.57 -19.52
N GLN A 752 -6.15 30.45 -19.47
CA GLN A 752 -6.91 30.74 -18.25
C GLN A 752 -8.32 31.23 -18.55
N ASP A 753 -9.20 31.07 -17.57
CA ASP A 753 -10.48 31.79 -17.51
C ASP A 753 -10.76 32.14 -16.04
N SER A 754 -11.48 33.24 -15.83
CA SER A 754 -11.89 33.67 -14.50
C SER A 754 -13.22 34.42 -14.53
N ALA A 755 -14.04 34.11 -13.53
CA ALA A 755 -15.20 34.86 -13.11
C ALA A 755 -15.10 35.25 -11.62
N TRP A 756 -13.90 35.13 -11.03
CA TRP A 756 -13.61 35.57 -9.67
C TRP A 756 -13.70 37.09 -9.63
N THR A 757 -14.44 37.66 -8.69
CA THR A 757 -14.57 39.13 -8.59
C THR A 757 -14.26 39.68 -7.22
N GLU A 758 -13.52 40.78 -7.20
CA GLU A 758 -13.22 41.59 -6.02
C GLU A 758 -13.60 43.05 -6.29
N GLY A 759 -14.33 43.67 -5.35
CA GLY A 759 -14.83 45.03 -5.54
C GLY A 759 -15.67 45.21 -6.81
N GLY A 760 -16.32 44.13 -7.27
CA GLY A 760 -17.13 44.12 -8.51
C GLY A 760 -16.34 43.96 -9.82
N ARG A 761 -15.00 43.86 -9.78
CA ARG A 761 -14.16 43.65 -10.96
C ARG A 761 -13.67 42.21 -11.05
N THR A 762 -13.63 41.65 -12.27
CA THR A 762 -13.08 40.30 -12.50
C THR A 762 -11.57 40.32 -12.34
N LEU A 763 -11.05 39.42 -11.51
CA LEU A 763 -9.63 39.24 -11.28
C LEU A 763 -9.10 38.09 -12.15
N PRO A 764 -8.03 38.28 -12.94
CA PRO A 764 -7.40 37.20 -13.70
C PRO A 764 -6.90 36.07 -12.80
N ALA A 765 -6.90 34.84 -13.31
CA ALA A 765 -6.54 33.66 -12.53
C ALA A 765 -5.05 33.66 -12.14
N ASP A 766 -4.17 34.19 -13.00
CA ASP A 766 -2.74 34.34 -12.72
C ASP A 766 -2.44 35.35 -11.62
N GLN A 767 -3.28 36.38 -11.44
CA GLN A 767 -3.14 37.31 -10.31
C GLN A 767 -3.53 36.67 -8.98
N LEU A 768 -4.49 35.75 -8.98
CA LEU A 768 -4.84 34.98 -7.79
C LEU A 768 -3.69 34.07 -7.36
N THR A 769 -3.04 33.37 -8.29
CA THR A 769 -1.92 32.48 -7.94
C THR A 769 -0.68 33.22 -7.51
N VAL A 770 -0.41 34.43 -8.02
CA VAL A 770 0.65 35.30 -7.50
C VAL A 770 0.44 35.61 -6.01
N ARG A 771 -0.80 35.91 -5.58
CA ARG A 771 -1.10 36.13 -4.15
C ARG A 771 -0.86 34.88 -3.31
N LEU A 772 -1.21 33.71 -3.84
CA LEU A 772 -0.99 32.43 -3.16
C LEU A 772 0.49 32.07 -3.05
N ALA A 773 1.30 32.45 -4.06
CA ALA A 773 2.75 32.22 -4.08
C ALA A 773 3.52 33.15 -3.13
N GLY A 774 2.98 34.34 -2.81
CA GLY A 774 3.67 35.31 -1.96
C GLY A 774 4.88 35.93 -2.66
N ALA A 775 6.03 35.97 -1.97
CA ALA A 775 7.24 36.66 -2.45
C ALA A 775 8.11 35.86 -3.46
N LEU A 776 7.54 34.85 -4.12
CA LEU A 776 8.26 33.99 -5.06
C LEU A 776 8.74 34.80 -6.27
N GLN A 777 10.05 34.81 -6.51
CA GLN A 777 10.65 35.46 -7.68
C GLN A 777 10.45 34.60 -8.93
N HIS A 778 10.13 35.23 -10.06
CA HIS A 778 9.93 34.55 -11.34
C HIS A 778 10.30 35.48 -12.51
N PRO A 779 10.59 34.92 -13.70
CA PRO A 779 10.93 35.73 -14.87
C PRO A 779 9.82 36.70 -15.27
N ASP A 780 10.20 37.83 -15.88
CA ASP A 780 9.26 38.79 -16.47
C ASP A 780 8.37 38.12 -17.53
N ASN A 781 7.16 38.65 -17.73
CA ASN A 781 6.18 38.14 -18.70
C ASN A 781 5.70 36.67 -18.47
N THR A 782 5.91 36.11 -17.28
CA THR A 782 5.40 34.77 -16.91
C THR A 782 4.24 34.84 -15.91
N ALA A 783 3.45 33.77 -15.85
CA ALA A 783 2.43 33.52 -14.84
C ALA A 783 2.83 32.35 -13.94
N LEU A 784 2.53 32.44 -12.64
CA LEU A 784 2.82 31.39 -11.67
C LEU A 784 1.71 30.33 -11.66
N LEU A 785 2.08 29.08 -11.96
CA LEU A 785 1.18 27.94 -11.98
C LEU A 785 1.56 26.94 -10.88
N PRO A 786 0.67 26.71 -9.88
CA PRO A 786 0.92 25.73 -8.83
C PRO A 786 0.59 24.31 -9.30
N LEU A 787 1.45 23.36 -8.99
CA LEU A 787 1.33 21.94 -9.32
C LEU A 787 1.42 21.10 -8.05
N HIS A 788 0.79 19.92 -8.10
CA HIS A 788 1.07 18.89 -7.13
C HIS A 788 2.52 18.41 -7.33
N PRO A 789 3.37 18.26 -6.28
CA PRO A 789 4.78 17.90 -6.46
C PRO A 789 4.99 16.59 -7.24
N TRP A 790 4.17 15.57 -6.98
CA TRP A 790 4.17 14.34 -7.79
C TRP A 790 3.87 14.61 -9.27
N GLN A 791 2.90 15.49 -9.57
CA GLN A 791 2.51 15.83 -10.94
C GLN A 791 3.62 16.60 -11.66
N ALA A 792 4.28 17.54 -10.99
CA ALA A 792 5.40 18.28 -11.56
C ALA A 792 6.54 17.34 -12.01
N ARG A 793 6.87 16.35 -11.17
CA ARG A 793 7.86 15.33 -11.51
C ARG A 793 7.40 14.44 -12.68
N ASP A 794 6.14 14.06 -12.73
CA ASP A 794 5.61 13.29 -13.87
C ASP A 794 5.68 14.10 -15.18
N LEU A 795 5.26 15.37 -15.14
CA LEU A 795 5.27 16.28 -16.28
C LEU A 795 6.67 16.51 -16.85
N ALA A 796 7.70 16.65 -16.01
CA ALA A 796 9.09 16.84 -16.44
C ALA A 796 9.61 15.69 -17.35
N HIS A 797 8.95 14.53 -17.33
CA HIS A 797 9.30 13.39 -18.15
C HIS A 797 8.49 13.27 -19.45
N ARG A 798 7.48 14.12 -19.66
CA ARG A 798 6.65 14.12 -20.87
C ARG A 798 7.35 14.89 -22.01
N PRO A 799 7.49 14.33 -23.22
CA PRO A 799 8.26 14.96 -24.31
C PRO A 799 7.81 16.38 -24.71
N ALA A 800 6.50 16.63 -24.71
CA ALA A 800 5.95 17.95 -25.01
C ALA A 800 6.34 19.01 -23.97
N VAL A 801 6.47 18.62 -22.70
CA VAL A 801 6.88 19.52 -21.61
C VAL A 801 8.37 19.84 -21.69
N ALA A 802 9.21 18.83 -21.96
CA ALA A 802 10.64 19.02 -22.17
C ALA A 802 10.91 20.03 -23.30
N SER A 803 10.14 19.95 -24.40
CA SER A 803 10.26 20.88 -25.53
C SER A 803 9.94 22.33 -25.14
N LEU A 804 8.96 22.55 -24.25
CA LEU A 804 8.61 23.88 -23.77
C LEU A 804 9.62 24.43 -22.76
N LEU A 805 10.22 23.58 -21.92
CA LEU A 805 11.33 23.94 -21.03
C LEU A 805 12.56 24.37 -21.84
N ASP A 806 12.94 23.59 -22.86
CA ASP A 806 14.08 23.89 -23.74
C ASP A 806 13.88 25.19 -24.54
N ALA A 807 12.63 25.50 -24.92
CA ALA A 807 12.27 26.74 -25.59
C ALA A 807 12.20 27.96 -24.65
N GLY A 808 12.37 27.78 -23.33
CA GLY A 808 12.24 28.84 -22.34
C GLY A 808 10.81 29.36 -22.15
N LEU A 809 9.80 28.56 -22.52
CA LEU A 809 8.38 28.89 -22.34
C LEU A 809 7.81 28.37 -21.01
N LEU A 810 8.53 27.45 -20.37
CA LEU A 810 8.29 26.98 -19.01
C LEU A 810 9.58 27.13 -18.19
N HIS A 811 9.44 27.46 -16.91
CA HIS A 811 10.54 27.51 -15.96
C HIS A 811 10.17 26.80 -14.67
N ASP A 812 10.89 25.75 -14.32
CA ASP A 812 10.69 25.02 -13.07
C ASP A 812 11.24 25.85 -11.89
N LEU A 813 10.34 26.27 -10.98
CA LEU A 813 10.69 27.05 -9.78
C LEU A 813 10.80 26.18 -8.53
N GLY A 814 10.43 24.89 -8.61
CA GLY A 814 10.50 23.96 -7.49
C GLY A 814 9.41 24.15 -6.41
N PRO A 815 9.50 23.39 -5.31
CA PRO A 815 8.58 23.49 -4.19
C PRO A 815 8.81 24.80 -3.40
N TYR A 816 7.74 25.56 -3.14
CA TYR A 816 7.81 26.83 -2.43
C TYR A 816 6.50 27.16 -1.67
N GLY A 817 6.65 27.90 -0.56
CA GLY A 817 5.55 28.46 0.21
C GLY A 817 5.10 27.58 1.38
N GLU A 818 3.98 27.97 1.99
CA GLU A 818 3.39 27.24 3.12
C GLU A 818 2.81 25.89 2.69
N ARG A 819 2.52 25.05 3.69
CA ARG A 819 2.00 23.70 3.47
C ARG A 819 0.53 23.73 3.12
N TRP A 820 0.18 22.92 2.14
CA TRP A 820 -1.17 22.65 1.71
C TRP A 820 -1.57 21.23 2.10
N TYR A 821 -2.83 21.05 2.45
CA TYR A 821 -3.36 19.82 3.01
C TYR A 821 -4.26 19.12 1.99
N PRO A 822 -3.94 17.89 1.56
CA PRO A 822 -4.82 17.11 0.70
C PRO A 822 -6.13 16.83 1.43
N THR A 823 -7.24 16.98 0.70
CA THR A 823 -8.59 16.65 1.14
C THR A 823 -8.93 15.20 0.76
N SER A 824 -10.17 14.75 0.99
CA SER A 824 -10.61 13.38 0.67
C SER A 824 -10.46 12.99 -0.81
N SER A 825 -10.33 13.97 -1.73
CA SER A 825 -10.07 13.73 -3.15
C SER A 825 -8.59 13.52 -3.48
N VAL A 826 -7.71 13.70 -2.49
CA VAL A 826 -6.23 13.74 -2.57
C VAL A 826 -5.69 14.93 -3.38
N ARG A 827 -6.22 15.16 -4.58
CA ARG A 827 -5.76 16.21 -5.51
C ARG A 827 -6.29 17.62 -5.21
N THR A 828 -7.40 17.73 -4.47
CA THR A 828 -7.86 19.02 -3.96
C THR A 828 -7.16 19.29 -2.64
N VAL A 829 -6.49 20.42 -2.55
CA VAL A 829 -5.75 20.85 -1.38
C VAL A 829 -6.37 22.08 -0.73
N HIS A 830 -6.35 22.09 0.59
CA HIS A 830 -6.90 23.11 1.46
C HIS A 830 -5.80 23.73 2.31
N ARG A 831 -5.91 25.02 2.58
CA ARG A 831 -5.09 25.72 3.58
C ARG A 831 -6.04 26.56 4.45
N PRO A 832 -6.16 26.25 5.75
CA PRO A 832 -7.04 26.98 6.65
C PRO A 832 -6.80 28.49 6.61
N GLY A 833 -7.87 29.28 6.61
CA GLY A 833 -7.80 30.75 6.60
C GLY A 833 -7.52 31.40 5.23
N VAL A 834 -7.33 30.62 4.16
CA VAL A 834 -7.08 31.15 2.81
C VAL A 834 -8.34 31.13 1.96
N GLU A 835 -8.56 32.18 1.17
CA GLU A 835 -9.79 32.39 0.39
C GLU A 835 -10.02 31.39 -0.75
N ALA A 836 -8.98 30.64 -1.12
CA ALA A 836 -9.01 29.67 -2.20
C ALA A 836 -8.48 28.29 -1.78
N MET A 837 -9.18 27.25 -2.21
CA MET A 837 -8.68 25.89 -2.33
C MET A 837 -8.18 25.65 -3.76
N LEU A 838 -7.27 24.70 -3.93
CA LEU A 838 -6.75 24.34 -5.26
C LEU A 838 -7.13 22.91 -5.61
N LYS A 839 -7.73 22.67 -6.77
CA LYS A 839 -7.91 21.32 -7.34
C LYS A 839 -6.87 21.13 -8.43
N LEU A 840 -5.82 20.40 -8.09
CA LEU A 840 -4.64 20.17 -8.92
C LEU A 840 -4.85 18.95 -9.82
N SER A 841 -4.20 18.91 -10.97
CA SER A 841 -4.09 17.66 -11.73
C SER A 841 -3.17 16.67 -11.03
N LEU A 842 -3.56 15.39 -11.02
CA LEU A 842 -2.78 14.31 -10.41
C LEU A 842 -2.95 13.01 -11.21
N GLY A 843 -1.94 12.62 -11.98
CA GLY A 843 -1.90 11.42 -12.83
C GLY A 843 -1.90 10.07 -12.11
N VAL A 844 -2.14 10.05 -10.80
CA VAL A 844 -2.30 8.84 -10.00
C VAL A 844 -3.72 8.28 -10.20
N ARG A 845 -3.84 6.96 -10.29
CA ARG A 845 -5.15 6.27 -10.32
C ARG A 845 -5.73 6.26 -8.91
N ILE A 846 -6.90 6.88 -8.74
CA ILE A 846 -7.65 6.91 -7.47
C ILE A 846 -9.05 6.44 -7.78
N THR A 847 -9.47 5.36 -7.11
CA THR A 847 -10.62 4.55 -7.54
C THR A 847 -10.48 4.24 -9.03
N ASN A 848 -11.54 4.29 -9.82
CA ASN A 848 -11.53 3.84 -11.22
C ASN A 848 -10.94 4.86 -12.22
N SER A 849 -10.35 5.98 -11.79
CA SER A 849 -9.87 7.02 -12.72
C SER A 849 -8.49 7.58 -12.41
N ARG A 850 -7.76 7.97 -13.46
CA ARG A 850 -6.59 8.86 -13.34
C ARG A 850 -7.06 10.28 -13.02
N ARG A 851 -6.55 10.91 -11.98
CA ARG A 851 -7.08 12.19 -11.49
C ARG A 851 -6.44 13.42 -12.14
N GLU A 852 -6.15 13.38 -13.44
CA GLU A 852 -5.84 14.59 -14.23
C GLU A 852 -7.14 15.38 -14.46
N ASN A 853 -7.09 16.71 -14.41
CA ASN A 853 -8.25 17.54 -14.72
C ASN A 853 -8.41 17.65 -16.24
N LEU A 854 -9.63 17.66 -16.75
CA LEU A 854 -9.90 17.84 -18.17
C LEU A 854 -10.32 19.27 -18.48
N ARG A 855 -9.89 19.81 -19.63
CA ARG A 855 -10.17 21.21 -20.01
C ARG A 855 -11.67 21.56 -20.00
N LYS A 856 -12.53 20.64 -20.46
CA LYS A 856 -14.00 20.82 -20.43
C LYS A 856 -14.56 21.01 -19.01
N GLU A 857 -13.95 20.39 -18.00
CA GLU A 857 -14.37 20.47 -16.59
C GLU A 857 -13.98 21.82 -15.97
N LEU A 858 -12.84 22.36 -16.39
CA LEU A 858 -12.38 23.70 -16.01
C LEU A 858 -13.37 24.76 -16.50
N HIS A 859 -13.77 24.70 -17.77
CA HIS A 859 -14.80 25.58 -18.33
C HIS A 859 -16.16 25.42 -17.61
N ARG A 860 -16.58 24.17 -17.33
CA ARG A 860 -17.82 23.88 -16.61
C ARG A 860 -17.91 24.61 -15.27
N GLY A 861 -16.82 24.62 -14.49
CA GLY A 861 -16.78 25.31 -13.19
C GLY A 861 -17.09 26.80 -13.29
N VAL A 862 -16.46 27.48 -14.26
CA VAL A 862 -16.63 28.93 -14.46
C VAL A 862 -18.02 29.25 -15.03
N GLU A 863 -18.51 28.46 -15.98
CA GLU A 863 -19.86 28.59 -16.53
C GLU A 863 -20.93 28.47 -15.44
N VAL A 864 -20.80 27.49 -14.56
CA VAL A 864 -21.70 27.29 -13.42
C VAL A 864 -21.63 28.48 -12.46
N HIS A 865 -20.45 29.02 -12.18
CA HIS A 865 -20.34 30.24 -11.39
C HIS A 865 -21.06 31.43 -12.04
N ARG A 866 -20.91 31.61 -13.36
CA ARG A 866 -21.58 32.68 -14.13
C ARG A 866 -23.10 32.54 -14.14
N VAL A 867 -23.64 31.34 -14.38
CA VAL A 867 -25.10 31.15 -14.39
C VAL A 867 -25.71 31.37 -13.01
N LEU A 868 -25.00 31.02 -11.94
CA LEU A 868 -25.47 31.29 -10.58
C LEU A 868 -25.47 32.79 -10.26
N ARG A 869 -24.56 33.57 -10.86
CA ARG A 869 -24.58 35.04 -10.78
C ARG A 869 -25.63 35.72 -11.65
N SER A 870 -26.26 35.02 -12.58
CA SER A 870 -27.35 35.56 -13.42
C SER A 870 -28.68 35.75 -12.65
N GLY A 871 -28.65 35.66 -11.32
CA GLY A 871 -29.82 35.68 -10.43
C GLY A 871 -30.27 34.29 -9.95
N LEU A 872 -29.79 33.19 -10.54
CA LEU A 872 -30.17 31.84 -10.11
C LEU A 872 -29.68 31.52 -8.69
N GLY A 873 -28.47 31.93 -8.33
CA GLY A 873 -27.91 31.76 -6.99
C GLY A 873 -28.68 32.56 -5.94
N GLY A 874 -29.14 33.77 -6.27
CA GLY A 874 -30.01 34.56 -5.40
C GLY A 874 -31.37 33.89 -5.19
N ALA A 875 -31.96 33.31 -6.24
CA ALA A 875 -33.20 32.55 -6.13
C ALA A 875 -33.04 31.27 -5.28
N LEU A 876 -31.92 30.54 -5.45
CA LEU A 876 -31.59 29.39 -4.62
C LEU A 876 -31.46 29.79 -3.15
N GLN A 877 -30.72 30.85 -2.85
CA GLN A 877 -30.54 31.35 -1.49
C GLN A 877 -31.85 31.86 -0.87
N ALA A 878 -32.73 32.47 -1.66
CA ALA A 878 -34.05 32.91 -1.21
C ALA A 878 -34.98 31.74 -0.88
N ALA A 879 -34.97 30.69 -1.70
CA ALA A 879 -35.76 29.48 -1.48
C ALA A 879 -35.18 28.60 -0.35
N HIS A 880 -33.86 28.54 -0.24
CA HIS A 880 -33.12 27.67 0.67
C HIS A 880 -31.93 28.41 1.33
N PRO A 881 -32.18 29.27 2.34
CA PRO A 881 -31.13 30.11 2.94
C PRO A 881 -29.96 29.36 3.58
N GLY A 882 -30.15 28.08 3.93
CA GLY A 882 -29.11 27.24 4.51
C GLY A 882 -28.28 26.48 3.48
N PHE A 883 -28.53 26.62 2.17
CA PHE A 883 -27.88 25.82 1.13
C PHE A 883 -27.15 26.66 0.09
N ASP A 884 -25.94 26.25 -0.27
CA ASP A 884 -25.13 26.94 -1.28
C ASP A 884 -24.22 25.96 -2.06
N ILE A 885 -23.64 26.42 -3.18
CA ILE A 885 -22.69 25.66 -3.99
C ILE A 885 -21.29 26.24 -3.80
N VAL A 886 -20.32 25.40 -3.48
CA VAL A 886 -18.89 25.76 -3.46
C VAL A 886 -18.44 26.02 -4.90
N ARG A 887 -17.98 27.25 -5.16
CA ARG A 887 -17.76 27.76 -6.51
C ARG A 887 -16.35 27.48 -7.01
N ASP A 888 -16.24 27.21 -8.31
CA ASP A 888 -14.97 27.06 -9.05
C ASP A 888 -14.82 28.18 -10.09
N PRO A 889 -14.63 29.43 -9.66
CA PRO A 889 -14.75 30.62 -10.51
C PRO A 889 -13.56 30.83 -11.46
N ALA A 890 -12.41 30.17 -11.27
CA ALA A 890 -11.21 30.43 -12.06
C ALA A 890 -10.35 29.19 -12.26
N TRP A 891 -9.55 29.16 -13.33
CA TRP A 891 -8.58 28.11 -13.61
C TRP A 891 -7.38 28.61 -14.42
N LEU A 892 -6.28 27.86 -14.32
CA LEU A 892 -5.05 28.03 -15.08
C LEU A 892 -4.65 26.71 -15.73
N ALA A 893 -4.07 26.77 -16.93
CA ALA A 893 -3.54 25.62 -17.64
C ALA A 893 -2.47 26.05 -18.65
N VAL A 894 -1.88 25.06 -19.32
CA VAL A 894 -0.88 25.26 -20.37
C VAL A 894 -1.42 24.72 -21.69
N ASN A 895 -1.11 25.40 -22.78
CA ASN A 895 -1.32 24.92 -24.15
C ASN A 895 0.05 24.70 -24.83
N THR A 896 0.05 23.94 -25.91
CA THR A 896 1.16 23.93 -26.87
C THR A 896 1.22 25.28 -27.62
N PRO A 897 2.34 25.62 -28.29
CA PRO A 897 2.42 26.84 -29.09
C PRO A 897 1.40 26.91 -30.23
N ASP A 898 0.89 25.75 -30.68
CA ASP A 898 -0.16 25.65 -31.70
C ASP A 898 -1.58 25.86 -31.13
N GLY A 899 -1.72 26.05 -29.81
CA GLY A 899 -2.98 26.32 -29.13
C GLY A 899 -3.69 25.10 -28.54
N GLU A 900 -3.16 23.89 -28.73
CA GLU A 900 -3.78 22.66 -28.21
C GLU A 900 -3.57 22.51 -26.69
N PRO A 901 -4.57 22.07 -25.90
CA PRO A 901 -4.42 21.82 -24.46
C PRO A 901 -3.32 20.83 -24.12
N LEU A 902 -2.51 21.14 -23.11
CA LEU A 902 -1.46 20.24 -22.60
C LEU A 902 -1.87 19.63 -21.23
N PRO A 903 -2.31 18.37 -21.18
CA PRO A 903 -2.88 17.78 -19.97
C PRO A 903 -1.88 17.66 -18.81
N GLY A 904 -2.41 17.83 -17.60
CA GLY A 904 -1.67 17.64 -16.35
C GLY A 904 -1.19 18.96 -15.72
N PHE A 905 -1.27 20.09 -16.42
CA PHE A 905 -1.08 21.43 -15.87
C PHE A 905 -2.38 22.09 -15.41
N ASP A 906 -3.53 21.48 -15.70
CA ASP A 906 -4.84 22.06 -15.46
C ASP A 906 -5.13 22.17 -13.95
N VAL A 907 -5.36 23.40 -13.47
CA VAL A 907 -5.57 23.75 -12.06
C VAL A 907 -6.84 24.58 -11.92
N VAL A 908 -7.71 24.19 -11.00
CA VAL A 908 -8.91 24.96 -10.64
C VAL A 908 -8.70 25.68 -9.32
N LEU A 909 -9.03 26.97 -9.31
CA LEU A 909 -9.09 27.80 -8.11
C LEU A 909 -10.53 27.81 -7.61
N ARG A 910 -10.73 27.15 -6.48
CA ARG A 910 -12.03 26.98 -5.82
C ARG A 910 -12.17 28.00 -4.70
N HIS A 911 -13.29 28.67 -4.59
CA HIS A 911 -13.58 29.49 -3.40
C HIS A 911 -13.56 28.61 -2.15
N ASN A 912 -12.90 29.07 -1.09
CA ASN A 912 -12.98 28.47 0.24
C ASN A 912 -14.04 29.21 1.08
N PRO A 913 -15.24 28.65 1.27
CA PRO A 913 -16.29 29.29 2.05
C PRO A 913 -16.24 28.93 3.54
N PHE A 914 -15.25 28.17 4.00
CA PHE A 914 -15.19 27.62 5.35
C PHE A 914 -14.34 28.51 6.26
N SER A 915 -14.96 29.02 7.32
CA SER A 915 -14.23 29.63 8.42
C SER A 915 -13.49 28.57 9.23
N THR A 916 -12.48 28.97 9.99
CA THR A 916 -11.74 28.06 10.89
C THR A 916 -12.62 27.47 12.01
N THR A 917 -13.82 28.00 12.21
CA THR A 917 -14.79 27.55 13.22
C THR A 917 -16.00 26.82 12.64
N ASP A 918 -16.16 26.80 11.31
CA ASP A 918 -17.34 26.20 10.68
C ASP A 918 -17.27 24.67 10.77
N ASP A 919 -18.30 24.06 11.35
CA ASP A 919 -18.42 22.61 11.39
C ASP A 919 -19.07 22.08 10.10
N ALA A 920 -18.31 22.15 9.01
CA ALA A 920 -18.68 21.68 7.69
C ALA A 920 -18.09 20.30 7.42
N VAL A 921 -18.94 19.31 7.15
CA VAL A 921 -18.51 17.90 7.07
C VAL A 921 -19.05 17.27 5.79
N CYS A 922 -18.19 16.72 4.94
CA CYS A 922 -18.68 15.89 3.83
C CYS A 922 -19.35 14.63 4.37
N VAL A 923 -20.45 14.18 3.74
CA VAL A 923 -21.24 13.03 4.21
C VAL A 923 -20.36 11.77 4.30
N ALA A 924 -19.41 11.60 3.38
CA ALA A 924 -18.46 10.48 3.42
C ALA A 924 -17.59 10.51 4.68
N GLY A 925 -17.06 11.67 5.06
CA GLY A 925 -16.26 11.83 6.29
C GLY A 925 -17.10 11.78 7.58
N LEU A 926 -18.40 12.07 7.48
CA LEU A 926 -19.36 11.98 8.57
C LEU A 926 -19.71 10.52 8.90
N THR A 927 -19.91 9.69 7.88
CA THR A 927 -20.27 8.26 8.00
C THR A 927 -19.04 7.34 8.11
N ALA A 928 -17.85 7.83 7.76
CA ALA A 928 -16.59 7.09 7.87
C ALA A 928 -16.35 6.58 9.29
N ILE A 929 -16.14 5.26 9.41
CA ILE A 929 -15.79 4.62 10.67
C ILE A 929 -14.26 4.75 10.87
N ARG A 930 -13.84 5.15 12.08
CA ARG A 930 -12.43 5.40 12.43
C ARG A 930 -12.11 4.97 13.87
N PRO A 931 -10.82 4.76 14.21
CA PRO A 931 -10.43 4.43 15.58
C PRO A 931 -10.83 5.54 16.57
N ARG A 932 -11.24 5.16 17.79
CA ARG A 932 -11.42 6.11 18.89
C ARG A 932 -10.12 6.27 19.69
N PRO A 933 -9.88 7.45 20.28
CA PRO A 933 -8.82 7.62 21.27
C PRO A 933 -8.96 6.58 22.39
N GLY A 934 -7.86 5.89 22.72
CA GLY A 934 -7.80 4.95 23.85
C GLY A 934 -8.43 3.56 23.63
N GLY A 935 -8.74 3.14 22.40
CA GLY A 935 -9.23 1.78 22.16
C GLY A 935 -9.26 1.35 20.68
N CYS A 936 -9.52 0.06 20.43
CA CYS A 936 -9.55 -0.52 19.08
C CYS A 936 -10.91 -0.34 18.37
N ALA A 937 -11.96 0.02 19.12
CA ALA A 937 -13.32 0.17 18.63
C ALA A 937 -13.43 1.30 17.60
N MET A 938 -13.95 0.95 16.43
CA MET A 938 -14.14 1.82 15.29
C MET A 938 -15.52 2.47 15.34
N ARG A 939 -15.60 3.79 15.20
CA ARG A 939 -16.87 4.53 15.21
C ARG A 939 -16.89 5.72 14.25
N SER A 940 -18.05 6.04 13.70
CA SER A 940 -18.22 7.24 12.86
C SER A 940 -18.54 8.49 13.66
N ARG A 941 -18.24 9.66 13.08
CA ARG A 941 -18.62 10.96 13.63
C ARG A 941 -20.14 11.09 13.77
N LEU A 942 -20.91 10.55 12.82
CA LEU A 942 -22.36 10.50 12.87
C LEU A 942 -22.85 9.82 14.16
N ALA A 943 -22.29 8.66 14.49
CA ALA A 943 -22.67 7.90 15.67
C ALA A 943 -22.36 8.66 16.96
N ASP A 944 -21.22 9.35 17.02
CA ASP A 944 -20.86 10.19 18.17
C ASP A 944 -21.82 11.37 18.33
N ILE A 945 -22.15 12.08 17.24
CA ILE A 945 -23.09 13.20 17.25
C ILE A 945 -24.49 12.76 17.72
N VAL A 946 -25.02 11.68 17.14
CA VAL A 946 -26.36 11.17 17.48
C VAL A 946 -26.42 10.70 18.93
N THR A 947 -25.36 10.05 19.42
CA THR A 947 -25.29 9.60 20.82
C THR A 947 -25.23 10.79 21.78
N ALA A 948 -24.40 11.79 21.49
CA ALA A 948 -24.30 13.00 22.30
C ALA A 948 -25.62 13.78 22.31
N LEU A 949 -26.32 13.83 21.17
CA LEU A 949 -27.63 14.45 21.06
C LEU A 949 -28.71 13.70 21.85
N ALA A 950 -28.73 12.37 21.77
CA ALA A 950 -29.64 11.53 22.56
C ALA A 950 -29.43 11.75 24.07
N ALA A 951 -28.17 11.73 24.51
CA ALA A 951 -27.81 11.99 25.90
C ALA A 951 -28.25 13.40 26.35
N ARG A 952 -27.98 14.44 25.54
CA ARG A 952 -28.30 15.83 25.88
C ARG A 952 -29.80 16.15 25.85
N THR A 953 -30.56 15.47 24.99
CA THR A 953 -32.02 15.73 24.83
C THR A 953 -32.89 14.80 25.68
N GLY A 954 -32.33 13.73 26.25
CA GLY A 954 -33.07 12.71 26.99
C GLY A 954 -33.99 11.84 26.11
N ARG A 955 -33.85 11.90 24.78
CA ARG A 955 -34.65 11.13 23.81
C ARG A 955 -33.91 9.87 23.39
N SER A 956 -34.63 8.87 22.90
CA SER A 956 -34.01 7.65 22.37
C SER A 956 -33.13 7.93 21.15
N THR A 957 -32.07 7.15 20.99
CA THR A 957 -31.14 7.24 19.84
C THR A 957 -31.89 7.22 18.51
N GLY A 958 -32.86 6.32 18.35
CA GLY A 958 -33.66 6.22 17.13
C GLY A 958 -34.50 7.46 16.84
N ALA A 959 -35.08 8.11 17.86
CA ALA A 959 -35.85 9.33 17.68
C ALA A 959 -34.97 10.52 17.27
N VAL A 960 -33.78 10.63 17.87
CA VAL A 960 -32.78 11.65 17.52
C VAL A 960 -32.22 11.42 16.13
N ALA A 961 -31.86 10.18 15.79
CA ALA A 961 -31.37 9.81 14.47
C ALA A 961 -32.38 10.12 13.36
N THR A 962 -33.66 9.80 13.58
CA THR A 962 -34.74 10.10 12.62
C THR A 962 -34.91 11.60 12.41
N GLU A 963 -34.88 12.40 13.48
CA GLU A 963 -34.96 13.85 13.34
C GLU A 963 -33.72 14.43 12.65
N TRP A 964 -32.54 13.92 12.97
CA TRP A 964 -31.29 14.34 12.32
C TRP A 964 -31.39 14.09 10.81
N PHE A 965 -31.85 12.89 10.43
CA PHE A 965 -32.06 12.51 9.04
C PHE A 965 -33.10 13.37 8.33
N LEU A 966 -34.23 13.67 8.96
CA LEU A 966 -35.26 14.56 8.38
C LEU A 966 -34.70 15.98 8.13
N ARG A 967 -33.94 16.54 9.09
CA ARG A 967 -33.27 17.83 8.91
C ARG A 967 -32.26 17.79 7.77
N TYR A 968 -31.53 16.68 7.62
CA TYR A 968 -30.64 16.47 6.48
C TYR A 968 -31.40 16.50 5.15
N LEU A 969 -32.53 15.79 5.04
CA LEU A 969 -33.35 15.81 3.83
C LEU A 969 -33.83 17.23 3.49
N ASP A 970 -34.27 18.00 4.49
CA ASP A 970 -34.78 19.36 4.26
C ASP A 970 -33.68 20.39 3.97
N HIS A 971 -32.53 20.32 4.65
CA HIS A 971 -31.45 21.29 4.48
C HIS A 971 -30.48 20.97 3.34
N VAL A 972 -30.45 19.71 2.87
CA VAL A 972 -29.45 19.25 1.89
C VAL A 972 -30.08 18.65 0.64
N VAL A 973 -31.05 17.74 0.76
CA VAL A 973 -31.64 17.04 -0.40
C VAL A 973 -32.68 17.90 -1.11
N ARG A 974 -33.56 18.57 -0.37
CA ARG A 974 -34.61 19.45 -0.92
C ARG A 974 -34.05 20.56 -1.82
N PRO A 975 -32.99 21.30 -1.45
CA PRO A 975 -32.40 22.32 -2.31
C PRO A 975 -31.82 21.76 -3.62
N VAL A 976 -31.25 20.55 -3.58
CA VAL A 976 -30.70 19.87 -4.76
C VAL A 976 -31.82 19.47 -5.73
N LEU A 977 -32.94 18.95 -5.21
CA LEU A 977 -34.14 18.66 -6.01
C LEU A 977 -34.79 19.94 -6.56
N TRP A 978 -34.79 21.02 -5.78
CA TRP A 978 -35.31 22.32 -6.22
C TRP A 978 -34.49 22.89 -7.38
N LEU A 979 -33.16 22.77 -7.34
CA LEU A 979 -32.28 23.25 -8.40
C LEU A 979 -32.51 22.49 -9.71
N ASP A 980 -32.69 21.17 -9.63
CA ASP A 980 -33.06 20.34 -10.76
C ASP A 980 -34.43 20.73 -11.33
N GLY A 981 -35.47 20.80 -10.49
CA GLY A 981 -36.83 21.13 -10.93
C GLY A 981 -37.02 22.57 -11.43
N THR A 982 -36.24 23.52 -10.91
CA THR A 982 -36.38 24.95 -11.26
C THR A 982 -35.48 25.38 -12.41
N ALA A 983 -34.26 24.83 -12.49
CA ALA A 983 -33.24 25.26 -13.45
C ALA A 983 -32.81 24.16 -14.42
N GLY A 984 -33.25 22.91 -14.23
CA GLY A 984 -32.78 21.77 -15.01
C GLY A 984 -31.30 21.44 -14.74
N ILE A 985 -30.78 21.79 -13.56
CA ILE A 985 -29.39 21.52 -13.17
C ILE A 985 -29.39 20.41 -12.12
N ALA A 986 -29.10 19.19 -12.55
CA ALA A 986 -28.89 18.05 -11.66
C ALA A 986 -27.42 17.98 -11.22
N LEU A 987 -27.21 17.50 -9.99
CA LEU A 987 -25.90 17.45 -9.34
C LEU A 987 -25.49 16.00 -9.06
N GLU A 988 -24.22 15.66 -9.28
CA GLU A 988 -23.61 14.42 -8.78
C GLU A 988 -23.36 14.51 -7.26
N ALA A 989 -24.43 14.68 -6.49
CA ALA A 989 -24.42 14.87 -5.05
C ALA A 989 -24.17 13.54 -4.30
N HIS A 990 -23.08 12.84 -4.63
CA HIS A 990 -22.59 11.69 -3.87
C HIS A 990 -22.01 12.10 -2.52
N GLN A 991 -21.79 11.14 -1.62
CA GLN A 991 -21.44 11.45 -0.22
C GLN A 991 -20.21 12.36 -0.04
N GLN A 992 -19.19 12.24 -0.89
CA GLN A 992 -18.01 13.11 -0.82
C GLN A 992 -18.26 14.54 -1.34
N ASN A 993 -19.20 14.76 -2.26
CA ASN A 993 -19.49 16.07 -2.85
C ASN A 993 -20.59 16.82 -2.11
N THR A 994 -21.28 16.14 -1.20
CA THR A 994 -22.29 16.72 -0.31
C THR A 994 -21.70 17.04 1.05
N ILE A 995 -21.79 18.30 1.45
CA ILE A 995 -21.31 18.83 2.73
C ILE A 995 -22.52 19.20 3.58
N VAL A 996 -22.51 18.78 4.84
CA VAL A 996 -23.50 19.14 5.85
C VAL A 996 -22.89 20.20 6.76
N ILE A 997 -23.62 21.29 6.99
CA ILE A 997 -23.24 22.30 7.98
C ILE A 997 -23.93 21.96 9.30
N LEU A 998 -23.13 21.75 10.34
CA LEU A 998 -23.60 21.39 11.67
C LEU A 998 -23.65 22.64 12.56
N GLY A 999 -24.77 22.84 13.25
CA GLY A 999 -24.87 23.88 14.28
C GLY A 999 -24.13 23.49 15.56
N PRO A 1000 -24.03 24.38 16.56
CA PRO A 1000 -23.32 24.13 17.84
C PRO A 1000 -23.79 22.90 18.65
N GLY A 1001 -24.93 22.31 18.29
CA GLY A 1001 -25.43 21.06 18.85
C GLY A 1001 -25.17 19.81 18.01
N GLY A 1002 -24.56 19.89 16.83
CA GLY A 1002 -24.42 18.76 15.90
C GLY A 1002 -25.67 18.46 15.08
N TRP A 1003 -26.69 19.34 15.11
CA TRP A 1003 -27.85 19.24 14.22
C TRP A 1003 -27.52 19.80 12.83
N PRO A 1004 -28.03 19.21 11.73
CA PRO A 1004 -27.94 19.82 10.41
C PRO A 1004 -28.70 21.14 10.41
N VAL A 1005 -28.03 22.21 9.98
CA VAL A 1005 -28.61 23.56 9.84
C VAL A 1005 -28.48 24.10 8.42
N GLY A 1006 -27.71 23.41 7.58
CA GLY A 1006 -27.47 23.80 6.20
C GLY A 1006 -26.71 22.72 5.44
N GLY A 1007 -26.49 22.98 4.15
CA GLY A 1007 -25.77 22.09 3.25
C GLY A 1007 -24.97 22.86 2.21
N ARG A 1008 -23.94 22.21 1.67
CA ARG A 1008 -23.27 22.70 0.47
C ARG A 1008 -23.01 21.57 -0.51
N TYR A 1009 -23.05 21.88 -1.80
CA TYR A 1009 -22.54 21.00 -2.84
C TYR A 1009 -21.18 21.50 -3.32
N ARG A 1010 -20.25 20.60 -3.59
CA ARG A 1010 -18.96 20.92 -4.21
C ARG A 1010 -18.71 20.04 -5.42
N ASP A 1011 -17.78 20.49 -6.26
CA ASP A 1011 -17.25 19.85 -7.47
C ASP A 1011 -17.74 20.46 -8.79
N ASN A 1012 -16.83 20.55 -9.76
CA ASN A 1012 -17.08 21.07 -11.11
C ASN A 1012 -17.23 19.99 -12.18
N GLN A 1013 -16.93 18.73 -11.86
CA GLN A 1013 -17.14 17.62 -12.78
C GLN A 1013 -18.62 17.20 -12.80
N GLY A 1014 -19.29 17.24 -11.65
CA GLY A 1014 -20.61 16.63 -11.47
C GLY A 1014 -21.84 17.51 -11.75
N TYR A 1015 -21.86 18.30 -12.82
CA TYR A 1015 -23.08 19.03 -13.23
C TYR A 1015 -23.68 18.41 -14.49
N TYR A 1016 -25.01 18.26 -14.49
CA TYR A 1016 -25.79 17.85 -15.66
C TYR A 1016 -26.85 18.89 -15.96
N PHE A 1017 -26.81 19.46 -17.17
CA PHE A 1017 -27.88 20.33 -17.64
C PHE A 1017 -28.85 19.51 -18.47
N ARG A 1018 -30.13 19.52 -18.08
CA ARG A 1018 -31.16 18.82 -18.83
C ARG A 1018 -31.35 19.45 -20.20
N GLU A 1019 -31.41 18.62 -21.23
CA GLU A 1019 -31.70 19.05 -22.59
C GLU A 1019 -33.04 19.78 -22.67
N SER A 1020 -34.05 19.33 -21.94
CA SER A 1020 -35.36 20.00 -21.85
C SER A 1020 -35.30 21.45 -21.33
N HIS A 1021 -34.23 21.80 -20.61
CA HIS A 1021 -34.03 23.13 -20.02
C HIS A 1021 -33.03 24.00 -20.79
N ARG A 1022 -32.51 23.53 -21.94
CA ARG A 1022 -31.54 24.24 -22.76
C ARG A 1022 -31.93 25.69 -23.05
N SER A 1023 -33.13 25.91 -23.58
CA SER A 1023 -33.58 27.28 -23.93
C SER A 1023 -33.63 28.21 -22.71
N ALA A 1024 -33.99 27.69 -21.52
CA ALA A 1024 -34.05 28.50 -20.31
C ALA A 1024 -32.65 28.85 -19.79
N LEU A 1025 -31.70 27.90 -19.86
CA LEU A 1025 -30.31 28.11 -19.46
C LEU A 1025 -29.56 29.03 -20.45
N GLU A 1026 -29.77 28.87 -21.75
CA GLU A 1026 -29.21 29.74 -22.79
C GLU A 1026 -29.70 31.19 -22.69
N LYS A 1027 -30.96 31.40 -22.29
CA LYS A 1027 -31.49 32.75 -22.00
C LYS A 1027 -30.81 33.41 -20.79
N ARG A 1028 -30.37 32.61 -19.81
CA ARG A 1028 -29.67 33.11 -18.61
C ARG A 1028 -28.20 33.38 -18.88
N LEU A 1029 -27.54 32.49 -19.62
CA LEU A 1029 -26.14 32.59 -20.01
C LEU A 1029 -25.98 32.11 -21.45
N PRO A 1030 -25.95 33.01 -22.44
CA PRO A 1030 -25.76 32.65 -23.84
C PRO A 1030 -24.47 31.85 -24.06
N GLY A 1031 -24.56 30.72 -24.77
CA GLY A 1031 -23.42 29.84 -25.05
C GLY A 1031 -23.02 28.89 -23.91
N ILE A 1032 -23.78 28.84 -22.80
CA ILE A 1032 -23.56 27.88 -21.71
C ILE A 1032 -23.50 26.44 -22.23
N GLY A 1033 -22.58 25.63 -21.71
CA GLY A 1033 -22.48 24.21 -22.08
C GLY A 1033 -21.82 23.93 -23.42
N ALA A 1034 -21.56 24.93 -24.27
CA ALA A 1034 -21.03 24.71 -25.62
C ALA A 1034 -19.58 24.23 -25.63
N VAL A 1035 -18.74 24.75 -24.72
CA VAL A 1035 -17.33 24.34 -24.59
C VAL A 1035 -17.17 23.20 -23.58
N SER A 1036 -17.99 23.21 -22.52
CA SER A 1036 -17.91 22.25 -21.41
C SER A 1036 -18.65 20.93 -21.64
N ASP A 1037 -19.44 20.83 -22.72
CA ASP A 1037 -20.27 19.67 -23.07
C ASP A 1037 -21.08 19.16 -21.86
N THR A 1038 -21.91 20.06 -21.31
CA THR A 1038 -22.60 19.85 -20.01
C THR A 1038 -24.07 19.47 -20.17
N PHE A 1039 -24.63 19.61 -21.38
CA PHE A 1039 -26.01 19.20 -21.65
C PHE A 1039 -26.09 17.69 -21.84
N VAL A 1040 -27.02 17.07 -21.14
CA VAL A 1040 -27.23 15.63 -21.16
C VAL A 1040 -28.72 15.35 -21.37
N ALA A 1041 -29.01 14.30 -22.12
CA ALA A 1041 -30.39 13.84 -22.32
C ALA A 1041 -31.08 13.61 -20.97
N ASP A 1042 -32.35 13.96 -20.89
CA ASP A 1042 -33.11 13.96 -19.64
C ASP A 1042 -33.18 12.58 -18.99
N ASP A 1043 -33.34 11.52 -19.79
CA ASP A 1043 -33.40 10.12 -19.33
C ASP A 1043 -32.06 9.65 -18.75
N VAL A 1044 -30.95 10.01 -19.38
CA VAL A 1044 -29.60 9.76 -18.86
C VAL A 1044 -29.37 10.56 -17.58
N THR A 1045 -29.81 11.83 -17.54
CA THR A 1045 -29.72 12.68 -16.35
C THR A 1045 -30.48 12.07 -15.18
N ASP A 1046 -31.70 11.57 -15.40
CA ASP A 1046 -32.52 10.89 -14.39
C ASP A 1046 -31.82 9.64 -13.83
N GLU A 1047 -31.25 8.80 -14.69
CA GLU A 1047 -30.48 7.62 -14.27
C GLU A 1047 -29.28 8.01 -13.38
N ARG A 1048 -28.48 8.99 -13.82
CA ARG A 1048 -27.28 9.45 -13.08
C ARG A 1048 -27.67 10.12 -11.77
N PHE A 1049 -28.69 10.97 -11.78
CA PHE A 1049 -29.12 11.71 -10.61
C PHE A 1049 -29.74 10.80 -9.54
N ALA A 1050 -30.51 9.79 -9.95
CA ALA A 1050 -31.02 8.75 -9.05
C ALA A 1050 -29.88 7.99 -8.37
N TYR A 1051 -28.83 7.61 -9.11
CA TYR A 1051 -27.68 6.95 -8.52
C TYR A 1051 -26.97 7.85 -7.48
N TYR A 1052 -26.61 9.09 -7.84
CA TYR A 1052 -25.78 9.91 -6.96
C TYR A 1052 -26.53 10.46 -5.75
N LEU A 1053 -27.73 11.02 -5.94
CA LEU A 1053 -28.50 11.62 -4.84
C LEU A 1053 -29.23 10.58 -4.00
N ALA A 1054 -29.83 9.55 -4.61
CA ALA A 1054 -30.58 8.55 -3.85
C ALA A 1054 -29.69 7.38 -3.42
N ILE A 1055 -29.12 6.62 -4.36
CA ILE A 1055 -28.44 5.36 -4.06
C ILE A 1055 -27.12 5.56 -3.29
N ASN A 1056 -26.24 6.42 -3.79
CA ASN A 1056 -24.95 6.67 -3.17
C ASN A 1056 -25.09 7.49 -1.88
N ASN A 1057 -25.91 8.53 -1.93
CA ASN A 1057 -26.05 9.50 -0.85
C ASN A 1057 -27.12 9.09 0.18
N VAL A 1058 -28.42 9.28 -0.10
CA VAL A 1058 -29.47 9.11 0.93
C VAL A 1058 -29.55 7.67 1.44
N PHE A 1059 -29.58 6.67 0.55
CA PHE A 1059 -29.57 5.26 0.94
C PHE A 1059 -28.27 4.89 1.65
N GLY A 1060 -27.13 5.44 1.21
CA GLY A 1060 -25.88 5.21 1.92
C GLY A 1060 -25.86 5.80 3.34
N LEU A 1061 -26.54 6.93 3.58
CA LEU A 1061 -26.71 7.51 4.90
C LEU A 1061 -27.67 6.66 5.77
N ILE A 1062 -28.80 6.21 5.20
CA ILE A 1062 -29.74 5.28 5.87
C ILE A 1062 -29.00 4.01 6.30
N GLY A 1063 -28.24 3.41 5.39
CA GLY A 1063 -27.43 2.23 5.64
C GLY A 1063 -26.38 2.45 6.73
N ALA A 1064 -25.74 3.63 6.77
CA ALA A 1064 -24.81 3.99 7.83
C ALA A 1064 -25.48 4.13 9.22
N PHE A 1065 -26.71 4.64 9.28
CA PHE A 1065 -27.52 4.64 10.52
C PHE A 1065 -27.86 3.23 10.97
N GLY A 1066 -28.31 2.38 10.04
CA GLY A 1066 -28.70 1.00 10.28
C GLY A 1066 -27.54 0.12 10.75
N ALA A 1067 -26.45 0.10 9.98
CA ALA A 1067 -25.28 -0.73 10.24
C ALA A 1067 -24.57 -0.40 11.58
N GLN A 1068 -24.71 0.83 12.06
CA GLN A 1068 -24.21 1.28 13.36
C GLN A 1068 -25.26 1.22 14.48
N ARG A 1069 -26.43 0.62 14.21
CA ARG A 1069 -27.55 0.44 15.15
C ARG A 1069 -28.05 1.75 15.78
N LEU A 1070 -28.00 2.85 15.04
CA LEU A 1070 -28.46 4.16 15.48
C LEU A 1070 -29.98 4.34 15.26
N ALA A 1071 -30.51 3.76 14.18
CA ALA A 1071 -31.92 3.73 13.84
C ALA A 1071 -32.25 2.50 12.99
N ASP A 1072 -33.54 2.12 12.94
CA ASP A 1072 -34.03 1.12 12.00
C ASP A 1072 -34.10 1.70 10.58
N GLU A 1073 -33.51 1.02 9.60
CA GLU A 1073 -33.54 1.45 8.19
C GLU A 1073 -34.97 1.57 7.67
N GLN A 1074 -35.89 0.69 8.07
CA GLN A 1074 -37.27 0.72 7.56
C GLN A 1074 -37.99 2.00 7.97
N LEU A 1075 -37.70 2.52 9.18
CA LEU A 1075 -38.23 3.79 9.64
C LEU A 1075 -37.69 4.96 8.80
N LEU A 1076 -36.39 4.95 8.50
CA LEU A 1076 -35.76 6.01 7.71
C LEU A 1076 -36.18 5.94 6.22
N ILE A 1077 -36.36 4.74 5.67
CA ILE A 1077 -36.92 4.52 4.33
C ILE A 1077 -38.35 5.07 4.26
N ALA A 1078 -39.19 4.79 5.26
CA ALA A 1078 -40.54 5.34 5.32
C ALA A 1078 -40.54 6.88 5.43
N ALA A 1079 -39.64 7.45 6.25
CA ALA A 1079 -39.46 8.89 6.36
C ALA A 1079 -38.99 9.52 5.03
N PHE A 1080 -38.07 8.86 4.33
CA PHE A 1080 -37.61 9.31 3.02
C PHE A 1080 -38.72 9.23 1.98
N ARG A 1081 -39.53 8.16 1.98
CA ARG A 1081 -40.70 8.02 1.11
C ARG A 1081 -41.69 9.18 1.31
N GLN A 1082 -42.00 9.51 2.57
CA GLN A 1082 -42.87 10.66 2.89
C GLN A 1082 -42.27 12.00 2.46
N PHE A 1083 -40.96 12.17 2.62
CA PHE A 1083 -40.26 13.35 2.10
C PHE A 1083 -40.40 13.44 0.58
N LEU A 1084 -40.13 12.36 -0.16
CA LEU A 1084 -40.24 12.32 -1.62
C LEU A 1084 -41.66 12.63 -2.10
N THR A 1085 -42.70 12.09 -1.44
CA THR A 1085 -44.10 12.39 -1.77
C THR A 1085 -44.41 13.88 -1.70
N ARG A 1086 -43.80 14.62 -0.75
CA ARG A 1086 -43.93 16.08 -0.68
C ARG A 1086 -43.02 16.80 -1.67
N ALA A 1087 -41.88 16.21 -2.00
CA ALA A 1087 -40.88 16.79 -2.90
C ALA A 1087 -41.27 16.70 -4.38
N THR A 1088 -42.25 15.88 -4.76
CA THR A 1088 -42.83 15.87 -6.13
C THR A 1088 -43.33 17.25 -6.57
N ALA A 1089 -43.78 18.08 -5.62
CA ALA A 1089 -44.21 19.46 -5.89
C ALA A 1089 -43.07 20.42 -6.30
N LEU A 1090 -41.80 20.00 -6.19
CA LEU A 1090 -40.63 20.80 -6.57
C LEU A 1090 -40.34 20.79 -8.08
N GLY A 1091 -41.04 19.96 -8.86
CA GLY A 1091 -40.90 19.90 -10.32
C GLY A 1091 -39.75 19.04 -10.85
N SER A 1092 -38.87 18.52 -9.98
CA SER A 1092 -37.89 17.49 -10.37
C SER A 1092 -38.62 16.16 -10.68
N PRO A 1093 -38.25 15.42 -11.75
CA PRO A 1093 -38.82 14.11 -12.05
C PRO A 1093 -38.36 13.02 -11.07
N LEU A 1094 -37.22 13.22 -10.40
CA LEU A 1094 -36.58 12.20 -9.59
C LEU A 1094 -37.45 11.67 -8.43
N PRO A 1095 -38.17 12.50 -7.63
CA PRO A 1095 -38.99 11.98 -6.55
C PRO A 1095 -40.10 11.02 -7.01
N ALA A 1096 -40.77 11.30 -8.13
CA ALA A 1096 -41.79 10.42 -8.67
C ALA A 1096 -41.15 9.11 -9.17
N GLN A 1097 -40.05 9.23 -9.93
CA GLN A 1097 -39.30 8.07 -10.42
C GLN A 1097 -38.87 7.12 -9.29
N LEU A 1098 -38.35 7.64 -8.18
CA LEU A 1098 -37.92 6.86 -7.02
C LEU A 1098 -39.08 6.20 -6.27
N LEU A 1099 -40.29 6.77 -6.31
CA LEU A 1099 -41.46 6.19 -5.66
C LEU A 1099 -42.13 5.11 -6.51
N ASP A 1100 -42.17 5.31 -7.83
CA ASP A 1100 -42.97 4.49 -8.75
C ASP A 1100 -42.18 3.35 -9.37
N THR A 1101 -40.85 3.46 -9.47
CA THR A 1101 -40.04 2.46 -10.17
C THR A 1101 -39.63 1.31 -9.23
N PRO A 1102 -39.96 0.05 -9.53
CA PRO A 1102 -39.59 -1.08 -8.66
C PRO A 1102 -38.10 -1.45 -8.72
N VAL A 1103 -37.39 -1.01 -9.76
CA VAL A 1103 -35.98 -1.36 -9.99
C VAL A 1103 -35.23 -0.11 -10.45
N LEU A 1104 -34.13 0.21 -9.76
CA LEU A 1104 -33.27 1.34 -10.09
C LEU A 1104 -32.04 0.88 -10.88
N ARG A 1105 -31.49 1.77 -11.69
CA ARG A 1105 -30.21 1.60 -12.37
C ARG A 1105 -29.11 2.13 -11.45
N THR A 1106 -28.09 1.31 -11.20
CA THR A 1106 -27.00 1.65 -10.27
C THR A 1106 -25.65 1.39 -10.90
N LYS A 1107 -24.67 2.25 -10.59
CA LYS A 1107 -23.29 2.07 -11.04
C LYS A 1107 -22.64 0.89 -10.33
N ALA A 1108 -22.02 0.02 -11.12
CA ALA A 1108 -21.33 -1.18 -10.69
C ALA A 1108 -19.83 -0.93 -10.63
N ASN A 1109 -19.32 -0.56 -9.45
CA ASN A 1109 -17.92 -0.15 -9.27
C ASN A 1109 -16.95 -1.33 -9.44
N LEU A 1110 -17.34 -2.54 -9.03
CA LEU A 1110 -16.54 -3.75 -9.21
C LEU A 1110 -16.52 -4.18 -10.67
N LEU A 1111 -17.68 -4.23 -11.35
CA LEU A 1111 -17.71 -4.55 -12.78
C LEU A 1111 -16.99 -3.49 -13.61
N THR A 1112 -17.22 -2.20 -13.36
CA THR A 1112 -16.50 -1.10 -14.04
C THR A 1112 -14.99 -1.27 -13.92
N ARG A 1113 -14.50 -1.71 -12.75
CA ARG A 1113 -13.09 -2.05 -12.57
C ARG A 1113 -12.65 -3.24 -13.42
N LEU A 1114 -13.40 -4.33 -13.37
CA LEU A 1114 -13.10 -5.56 -14.11
C LEU A 1114 -13.10 -5.36 -15.63
N HIS A 1115 -13.80 -4.33 -16.12
CA HIS A 1115 -13.79 -3.91 -17.53
C HIS A 1115 -12.69 -2.90 -17.87
N GLY A 1116 -11.83 -2.51 -16.93
CA GLY A 1116 -10.70 -1.60 -17.17
C GLY A 1116 -11.11 -0.17 -17.57
N LEU A 1117 -12.35 0.24 -17.30
CA LEU A 1117 -12.88 1.54 -17.74
C LEU A 1117 -12.32 2.68 -16.88
N ASP A 1118 -11.91 3.78 -17.52
CA ASP A 1118 -11.61 5.05 -16.85
C ASP A 1118 -12.85 5.95 -16.87
N GLU A 1119 -13.41 6.23 -15.71
CA GLU A 1119 -14.68 6.96 -15.56
C GLU A 1119 -14.61 8.44 -15.94
N LEU A 1120 -13.42 8.97 -16.25
CA LEU A 1120 -13.25 10.33 -16.76
C LEU A 1120 -13.11 10.40 -18.28
N VAL A 1121 -13.00 9.26 -18.96
CA VAL A 1121 -12.76 9.20 -20.41
C VAL A 1121 -13.92 8.50 -21.12
N GLY A 1122 -14.43 9.15 -22.17
CA GLY A 1122 -15.49 8.62 -23.02
C GLY A 1122 -16.87 9.28 -22.77
N PRO A 1123 -17.90 8.84 -23.49
CA PRO A 1123 -19.26 9.33 -23.32
C PRO A 1123 -19.88 8.96 -21.96
N VAL A 1124 -20.71 9.85 -21.39
CA VAL A 1124 -21.29 9.72 -20.03
C VAL A 1124 -22.18 8.47 -19.86
N ASP A 1125 -22.78 8.00 -20.95
CA ASP A 1125 -23.62 6.81 -21.00
C ASP A 1125 -22.82 5.49 -20.92
N THR A 1126 -21.55 5.50 -21.32
CA THR A 1126 -20.72 4.30 -21.51
C THR A 1126 -19.46 4.25 -20.64
N GLN A 1127 -19.09 5.35 -19.97
CA GLN A 1127 -17.89 5.45 -19.11
C GLN A 1127 -17.93 4.58 -17.83
N SER A 1128 -19.07 3.95 -17.50
CA SER A 1128 -19.19 3.04 -16.35
C SER A 1128 -20.25 1.96 -16.61
N VAL A 1129 -20.12 0.82 -15.95
CA VAL A 1129 -21.11 -0.26 -16.02
C VAL A 1129 -22.26 0.04 -15.07
N TYR A 1130 -23.49 -0.10 -15.56
CA TYR A 1130 -24.71 0.06 -14.77
C TYR A 1130 -25.53 -1.24 -14.74
N VAL A 1131 -25.99 -1.61 -13.55
CA VAL A 1131 -26.77 -2.82 -13.26
C VAL A 1131 -28.12 -2.46 -12.64
N ARG A 1132 -28.99 -3.47 -12.48
CA ARG A 1132 -30.34 -3.30 -11.93
C ARG A 1132 -30.33 -3.63 -10.43
N LEU A 1133 -30.89 -2.74 -9.61
CA LEU A 1133 -31.01 -2.86 -8.16
C LEU A 1133 -32.48 -2.79 -7.76
N THR A 1134 -32.92 -3.71 -6.91
CA THR A 1134 -34.27 -3.64 -6.32
C THR A 1134 -34.44 -2.34 -5.53
N ASN A 1135 -35.52 -1.59 -5.78
CA ASN A 1135 -35.74 -0.31 -5.12
C ASN A 1135 -36.30 -0.51 -3.69
N PRO A 1136 -35.58 -0.13 -2.61
CA PRO A 1136 -36.08 -0.30 -1.25
C PRO A 1136 -37.25 0.64 -0.89
N LEU A 1137 -37.55 1.66 -1.71
CA LEU A 1137 -38.71 2.54 -1.51
C LEU A 1137 -40.02 1.96 -2.06
N HIS A 1138 -39.93 0.99 -2.97
CA HIS A 1138 -41.11 0.37 -3.57
C HIS A 1138 -41.64 -0.73 -2.64
N PRO A 1139 -42.93 -0.74 -2.28
CA PRO A 1139 -43.51 -1.80 -1.46
C PRO A 1139 -43.33 -3.14 -2.19
N THR A 1140 -42.66 -4.11 -1.58
CA THR A 1140 -42.78 -5.50 -1.99
C THR A 1140 -44.18 -5.94 -1.60
N GLY A 1141 -45.01 -6.35 -2.57
CA GLY A 1141 -46.27 -7.03 -2.27
C GLY A 1141 -45.99 -8.17 -1.28
N ALA A 1142 -46.73 -8.16 -0.17
CA ALA A 1142 -46.63 -9.15 0.90
C ALA A 1142 -46.88 -10.58 0.41
#